data_AF-A0A3D6CDQ5-F1
#
_entry.id   AF-A0A3D6CDQ5-F1
#
_cell.length_a   1.000
_cell.length_b   1.000
_cell.length_c   1.000
_cell.angle_alpha   90.00
_cell.angle_beta   90.00
_cell.angle_gamma   90.00
#
_symmetry.space_group_name_H-M   'P 1'
#
loop_
_entity.id
_entity.type
_entity.pdbx_description
1 polymer ?
#
loop_
_entity_poly.entity_id
_entity_poly.type
_entity_poly.pdbx_seq_one_letter_code
_entity_poly.pdbx_strand_id
1 'polypeptide(L)'
;MSVQGFTLTVNGNAYVDLVAGTNNNTRILIGENSGAAGVVDFKGNLRIGTNGANFGSNKVSYFWGNSTSKIIMRADVLLGRTFAISGGARPGTIEFDGAGLQQVLWNNDMYFANFTNVVVGNQNNPIVRHVTGTYTPDNILNNLTVNGSSVLDLATSQWIRDNNGGTFSLNGTSKLILSNDRSIPSPASGLGVVVPGSNFPGGFSTMNISANSTVEYSAAAGINQTIWSTPNYGNLVLSNEAGTGSSIKTNTGTVSVRGTTEVKSNTIWNMGANMSTIGSAFVKSGAELQMGTNIISGTGSFTLESGGTLGIGSAQGITSSGATGNVQTSGRNFSTGGNYIYNSTGAANTGNGLPTTMANLTINNTSGITLHAASANYTVSNTIRLTTGAFVLNGNTLTINNLIRNSGTFSSSPASSVVVNGTNVPLFFTAGFRFIRNLTINDNASASLGSDLDIAGGTNYGTLSVGSGATLNTQNRLTLRSNATGTARVAEIPANPTTGAALGTITGNVTVERFISAQRAWRLLAVPTAGSQTIRQSWQENQPQGSTSLSGRGFQISGETFPANGFDMLSTVPSVKVWDPSIANYTGITSTLTPIVSDAAYMTFIRGDRTINYVTSSATTTILRTSGTLKTGKYPSSALTVNAGEFRAIGNPYASAIDFNKLTRTGGVPNTFYVWDPKLTTGPSSTYGFGGFRTITWDSGSGTYIVTPSGGSYTTNTLIESGSGFMVYAPISSGTIQFTEDAKSDGSNLVSRVSSRASGKQIRLNLFTISAGDTVMVDGNMVQFGGYANDLDELDALKMNNTGENIGIRRQNKNYIVERRSDMFEYDTIPYAIGQMRARPYILELELAEFNEPGMDIILEDQFLQTRTSLQGEGTTKYTFSVTSAPASYASGRFRVLLRNHNPIVPASIVSISAIRQSDNRVQVQWQVNQENRIGFYELQRSADGTNYETILFVDPFSNNGTNTQYAHLDSEAPSGTLFYRVRATQTCSSAFLFSPVARVQTGKNPQVTNTLLAKGNGTPVIMESSQPSVQVYPNPVVNKTMQLAFNQKPAGNYPVQLISGSGQVVYQSAINLREAKSVKTLKLGAIAPGTYQLLLTDPAGQRETISVVIL
;
A
#
# COMPACT_ATOMS: atom_id res chain seq x y z
N MET A 1 -10.24 -100.12 3.85
CA MET A 1 -11.44 -99.27 3.84
C MET A 1 -11.76 -98.86 5.27
N SER A 2 -10.96 -97.94 5.82
CA SER A 2 -11.33 -97.19 7.02
C SER A 2 -12.21 -96.01 6.61
N VAL A 3 -13.35 -95.83 7.29
CA VAL A 3 -14.25 -94.67 7.11
C VAL A 3 -13.82 -93.49 8.01
N GLN A 4 -12.89 -93.71 8.95
CA GLN A 4 -12.40 -92.68 9.87
C GLN A 4 -11.11 -92.05 9.34
N GLY A 5 -11.11 -90.72 9.26
CA GLY A 5 -9.90 -89.94 9.05
C GLY A 5 -9.14 -89.76 10.35
N PHE A 6 -7.84 -90.00 10.34
CA PHE A 6 -6.96 -89.87 11.51
C PHE A 6 -6.03 -88.66 11.37
N THR A 7 -5.71 -88.03 12.50
CA THR A 7 -4.72 -86.96 12.59
C THR A 7 -3.46 -87.49 13.27
N LEU A 8 -2.31 -87.41 12.57
CA LEU A 8 -1.00 -87.58 13.16
C LEU A 8 -0.48 -86.21 13.61
N THR A 9 -0.30 -86.02 14.92
CA THR A 9 0.33 -84.81 15.46
C THR A 9 1.79 -85.08 15.81
N VAL A 10 2.70 -84.28 15.25
CA VAL A 10 4.13 -84.32 15.56
C VAL A 10 4.46 -83.11 16.44
N ASN A 11 4.63 -83.35 17.74
CA ASN A 11 4.83 -82.28 18.72
C ASN A 11 6.24 -81.64 18.68
N GLY A 12 7.25 -82.39 18.26
CA GLY A 12 8.63 -81.93 18.14
C GLY A 12 9.03 -81.55 16.71
N ASN A 13 10.31 -81.26 16.50
CA ASN A 13 10.86 -81.07 15.17
C ASN A 13 10.80 -82.38 14.37
N ALA A 14 10.47 -82.29 13.08
CA ALA A 14 10.42 -83.41 12.16
C ALA A 14 11.55 -83.31 11.13
N TYR A 15 12.34 -84.37 11.01
CA TYR A 15 13.35 -84.54 9.97
C TYR A 15 12.97 -85.74 9.10
N VAL A 16 12.66 -85.48 7.83
CA VAL A 16 12.15 -86.48 6.89
C VAL A 16 13.09 -86.53 5.70
N ASP A 17 13.94 -87.55 5.63
CA ASP A 17 14.96 -87.58 4.57
C ASP A 17 15.24 -89.00 4.08
N LEU A 18 16.00 -89.09 3.00
CA LEU A 18 16.52 -90.37 2.48
C LEU A 18 17.39 -91.04 3.55
N VAL A 19 17.26 -92.36 3.71
CA VAL A 19 18.15 -93.11 4.61
C VAL A 19 19.53 -93.22 3.96
N ALA A 20 20.56 -92.71 4.65
CA ALA A 20 21.94 -92.71 4.16
C ALA A 20 22.39 -94.11 3.72
N GLY A 21 22.97 -94.21 2.52
CA GLY A 21 23.45 -95.48 1.95
C GLY A 21 22.38 -96.40 1.34
N THR A 22 21.12 -95.96 1.21
CA THR A 22 20.03 -96.74 0.58
C THR A 22 19.53 -96.12 -0.72
N ASN A 23 19.00 -96.96 -1.63
CA ASN A 23 18.43 -96.53 -2.92
C ASN A 23 16.91 -96.29 -2.88
N ASN A 24 16.32 -96.00 -1.72
CA ASN A 24 14.86 -95.95 -1.53
C ASN A 24 14.33 -94.51 -1.32
N ASN A 25 13.09 -94.26 -1.79
CA ASN A 25 12.36 -93.01 -1.51
C ASN A 25 11.84 -93.01 -0.07
N THR A 26 11.84 -91.85 0.58
CA THR A 26 11.17 -91.65 1.87
C THR A 26 9.76 -91.10 1.62
N ARG A 27 8.73 -91.80 2.12
CA ARG A 27 7.32 -91.45 1.86
C ARG A 27 6.58 -91.22 3.16
N ILE A 28 5.85 -90.10 3.24
CA ILE A 28 4.81 -89.89 4.25
C ILE A 28 3.46 -90.08 3.57
N LEU A 29 2.79 -91.18 3.91
CA LEU A 29 1.46 -91.53 3.41
C LEU A 29 0.40 -90.89 4.30
N ILE A 30 -0.47 -90.07 3.70
CA ILE A 30 -1.48 -89.25 4.37
C ILE A 30 -2.85 -89.66 3.83
N GLY A 31 -3.44 -90.69 4.43
CA GLY A 31 -4.73 -91.27 4.03
C GLY A 31 -4.61 -92.45 3.05
N GLU A 32 -5.76 -93.02 2.66
CA GLU A 32 -5.85 -94.10 1.65
C GLU A 32 -5.96 -93.49 0.24
N ASN A 33 -5.36 -94.14 -0.78
CA ASN A 33 -5.28 -93.63 -2.18
C ASN A 33 -6.65 -93.33 -2.82
N SER A 34 -7.73 -93.93 -2.31
CA SER A 34 -9.12 -93.78 -2.74
C SER A 34 -10.12 -93.72 -1.57
N GLY A 35 -9.67 -93.36 -0.36
CA GLY A 35 -10.44 -93.45 0.89
C GLY A 35 -10.39 -92.20 1.78
N ALA A 36 -10.65 -92.37 3.09
CA ALA A 36 -10.84 -91.29 4.07
C ALA A 36 -9.64 -90.31 4.21
N ALA A 37 -9.96 -89.08 4.63
CA ALA A 37 -9.01 -87.99 4.80
C ALA A 37 -7.94 -88.30 5.87
N GLY A 38 -6.66 -88.09 5.55
CA GLY A 38 -5.58 -88.08 6.55
C GLY A 38 -5.14 -86.66 6.86
N VAL A 39 -4.80 -86.37 8.12
CA VAL A 39 -4.21 -85.09 8.53
C VAL A 39 -2.85 -85.34 9.19
N VAL A 40 -1.82 -84.58 8.79
CA VAL A 40 -0.56 -84.50 9.55
C VAL A 40 -0.38 -83.07 10.05
N ASP A 41 -0.27 -82.89 11.36
CA ASP A 41 -0.08 -81.59 12.03
C ASP A 41 1.31 -81.52 12.67
N PHE A 42 2.23 -80.80 12.03
CA PHE A 42 3.57 -80.55 12.51
C PHE A 42 3.59 -79.31 13.41
N LYS A 43 3.75 -79.52 14.72
CA LYS A 43 3.85 -78.45 15.72
C LYS A 43 5.26 -77.83 15.78
N GLY A 44 6.31 -78.63 15.56
CA GLY A 44 7.70 -78.17 15.50
C GLY A 44 8.20 -77.96 14.06
N ASN A 45 9.48 -77.59 13.92
CA ASN A 45 10.09 -77.30 12.62
C ASN A 45 10.08 -78.54 11.72
N LEU A 46 9.73 -78.37 10.45
CA LEU A 46 9.74 -79.44 9.45
C LEU A 46 10.93 -79.25 8.50
N ARG A 47 11.81 -80.25 8.44
CA ARG A 47 12.85 -80.35 7.42
C ARG A 47 12.61 -81.61 6.61
N ILE A 48 12.50 -81.47 5.29
CA ILE A 48 12.28 -82.61 4.40
C ILE A 48 13.17 -82.55 3.17
N GLY A 49 13.79 -83.69 2.81
CA GLY A 49 14.58 -83.82 1.59
C GLY A 49 15.85 -82.96 1.54
N THR A 50 16.50 -82.78 2.69
CA THR A 50 17.70 -81.93 2.87
C THR A 50 19.03 -82.59 2.56
N ASN A 51 19.07 -83.93 2.40
CA ASN A 51 20.29 -84.66 2.08
C ASN A 51 20.91 -84.18 0.77
N GLY A 52 22.25 -84.13 0.72
CA GLY A 52 23.04 -83.67 -0.43
C GLY A 52 23.06 -84.60 -1.65
N ALA A 53 22.12 -85.54 -1.76
CA ALA A 53 22.02 -86.42 -2.92
C ALA A 53 21.60 -85.63 -4.17
N ASN A 54 22.33 -85.80 -5.28
CA ASN A 54 21.96 -85.22 -6.57
C ASN A 54 20.75 -85.95 -7.17
N PHE A 55 19.87 -85.19 -7.84
CA PHE A 55 18.65 -85.71 -8.47
C PHE A 55 18.89 -86.83 -9.50
N GLY A 56 20.07 -86.91 -10.11
CA GLY A 56 20.43 -87.98 -11.06
C GLY A 56 20.27 -89.43 -10.51
N SER A 57 19.98 -89.59 -9.22
CA SER A 57 19.63 -90.86 -8.58
C SER A 57 18.13 -91.25 -8.63
N ASN A 58 17.22 -90.37 -9.10
CA ASN A 58 15.75 -90.55 -9.07
C ASN A 58 15.15 -90.77 -7.67
N LYS A 59 15.80 -90.28 -6.60
CA LYS A 59 15.37 -90.48 -5.20
C LYS A 59 14.85 -89.20 -4.56
N VAL A 60 13.70 -89.32 -3.87
CA VAL A 60 12.96 -88.18 -3.31
C VAL A 60 12.36 -88.48 -1.96
N SER A 61 12.24 -87.44 -1.13
CA SER A 61 11.41 -87.42 0.08
C SER A 61 10.10 -86.70 -0.24
N TYR A 62 8.95 -87.36 -0.10
CA TYR A 62 7.68 -86.74 -0.49
C TYR A 62 6.49 -87.09 0.40
N PHE A 63 5.49 -86.21 0.31
CA PHE A 63 4.13 -86.46 0.78
C PHE A 63 3.31 -87.17 -0.29
N TRP A 64 2.49 -88.12 0.14
CA TRP A 64 1.58 -88.87 -0.69
C TRP A 64 0.20 -88.88 -0.02
N GLY A 65 -0.83 -88.38 -0.70
CA GLY A 65 -2.18 -88.30 -0.14
C GLY A 65 -3.25 -88.22 -1.22
N ASN A 66 -4.44 -87.74 -0.88
CA ASN A 66 -5.56 -87.55 -1.80
C ASN A 66 -6.15 -86.13 -1.67
N SER A 67 -7.17 -85.80 -2.48
CA SER A 67 -7.82 -84.48 -2.54
C SER A 67 -8.45 -84.01 -1.22
N THR A 68 -8.65 -84.91 -0.25
CA THR A 68 -9.19 -84.60 1.08
C THR A 68 -8.12 -84.62 2.18
N SER A 69 -6.90 -85.09 1.88
CA SER A 69 -5.78 -85.10 2.83
C SER A 69 -5.25 -83.69 3.10
N LYS A 70 -4.81 -83.45 4.35
CA LYS A 70 -4.31 -82.16 4.82
C LYS A 70 -2.95 -82.26 5.50
N ILE A 71 -2.07 -81.30 5.23
CA ILE A 71 -0.83 -81.08 5.98
C ILE A 71 -0.93 -79.72 6.68
N ILE A 72 -0.65 -79.66 7.97
CA ILE A 72 -0.59 -78.43 8.76
C ILE A 72 0.84 -78.23 9.25
N MET A 73 1.41 -77.07 8.96
CA MET A 73 2.74 -76.64 9.37
C MET A 73 2.57 -75.45 10.32
N ARG A 74 3.17 -75.53 11.51
CA ARG A 74 3.02 -74.49 12.54
C ARG A 74 4.30 -73.76 12.95
N ALA A 75 5.45 -74.20 12.43
CA ALA A 75 6.76 -73.62 12.69
C ALA A 75 7.57 -73.55 11.38
N ASP A 76 8.88 -73.34 11.45
CA ASP A 76 9.71 -73.15 10.25
C ASP A 76 9.72 -74.40 9.36
N VAL A 77 9.69 -74.16 8.05
CA VAL A 77 9.62 -75.20 7.02
C VAL A 77 10.81 -75.07 6.09
N LEU A 78 11.58 -76.15 5.99
CA LEU A 78 12.66 -76.28 5.01
C LEU A 78 12.32 -77.43 4.07
N LEU A 79 12.04 -77.07 2.81
CA LEU A 79 11.85 -78.00 1.71
C LEU A 79 13.17 -78.06 0.93
N GLY A 80 13.93 -79.13 1.15
CA GLY A 80 15.26 -79.31 0.58
C GLY A 80 15.24 -79.78 -0.88
N ARG A 81 16.44 -79.96 -1.45
CA ARG A 81 16.65 -80.23 -2.88
C ARG A 81 16.00 -81.51 -3.38
N THR A 82 15.83 -82.51 -2.52
CA THR A 82 15.24 -83.82 -2.89
C THR A 82 13.77 -83.94 -2.48
N PHE A 83 13.13 -82.85 -2.05
CA PHE A 83 11.71 -82.84 -1.75
C PHE A 83 10.87 -83.00 -3.03
N ALA A 84 9.72 -83.67 -2.95
CA ALA A 84 8.75 -83.72 -4.04
C ALA A 84 7.32 -83.94 -3.50
N ILE A 85 6.32 -83.86 -4.38
CA ILE A 85 4.95 -84.30 -4.14
C ILE A 85 4.51 -85.14 -5.35
N SER A 86 4.01 -86.35 -5.09
CA SER A 86 3.64 -87.29 -6.15
C SER A 86 2.54 -86.74 -7.06
N GLY A 87 2.75 -86.76 -8.38
CA GLY A 87 1.77 -86.27 -9.38
C GLY A 87 0.39 -86.92 -9.32
N GLY A 88 0.32 -88.23 -9.03
CA GLY A 88 -0.92 -89.01 -9.00
C GLY A 88 -1.61 -89.12 -7.63
N ALA A 89 -1.01 -88.57 -6.57
CA ALA A 89 -1.49 -88.72 -5.19
C ALA A 89 -1.05 -87.53 -4.32
N ARG A 90 -1.56 -86.34 -4.66
CA ARG A 90 -1.22 -85.08 -4.00
C ARG A 90 -2.13 -84.85 -2.79
N PRO A 91 -1.60 -84.42 -1.64
CA PRO A 91 -2.44 -83.87 -0.57
C PRO A 91 -3.31 -82.72 -1.10
N GLY A 92 -4.57 -82.70 -0.67
CA GLY A 92 -5.56 -81.73 -1.10
C GLY A 92 -5.33 -80.33 -0.53
N THR A 93 -4.82 -80.22 0.71
CA THR A 93 -4.58 -78.92 1.36
C THR A 93 -3.26 -78.91 2.11
N ILE A 94 -2.51 -77.83 1.95
CA ILE A 94 -1.40 -77.47 2.84
C ILE A 94 -1.76 -76.17 3.56
N GLU A 95 -1.56 -76.18 4.87
CA GLU A 95 -1.97 -75.13 5.78
C GLU A 95 -0.74 -74.65 6.56
N PHE A 96 -0.42 -73.37 6.45
CA PHE A 96 0.54 -72.68 7.31
C PHE A 96 -0.27 -71.97 8.40
N ASP A 97 -0.19 -72.45 9.65
CA ASP A 97 -1.09 -72.04 10.74
C ASP A 97 -0.41 -72.02 12.11
N GLY A 98 0.84 -71.55 12.15
CA GLY A 98 1.57 -71.20 13.37
C GLY A 98 1.07 -69.90 14.01
N ALA A 99 1.44 -69.67 15.27
CA ALA A 99 1.04 -68.49 16.04
C ALA A 99 1.93 -67.25 15.81
N GLY A 100 2.99 -67.36 14.99
CA GLY A 100 3.99 -66.30 14.82
C GLY A 100 4.71 -66.34 13.46
N LEU A 101 5.96 -65.89 13.43
CA LEU A 101 6.81 -65.98 12.25
C LEU A 101 7.08 -67.46 11.91
N GLN A 102 6.77 -67.83 10.67
CA GLN A 102 7.12 -69.09 10.05
C GLN A 102 7.99 -68.79 8.84
N GLN A 103 9.26 -69.18 8.92
CA GLN A 103 10.17 -69.10 7.80
C GLN A 103 9.97 -70.30 6.87
N VAL A 104 9.77 -70.01 5.59
CA VAL A 104 9.68 -71.02 4.54
C VAL A 104 10.92 -70.89 3.66
N LEU A 105 11.82 -71.86 3.77
CA LEU A 105 12.94 -72.01 2.85
C LEU A 105 12.59 -73.09 1.83
N TRP A 106 12.45 -72.65 0.58
CA TRP A 106 12.22 -73.52 -0.55
C TRP A 106 13.50 -73.62 -1.37
N ASN A 107 14.21 -74.72 -1.19
CA ASN A 107 15.49 -74.99 -1.83
C ASN A 107 15.36 -76.25 -2.70
N ASN A 108 14.33 -76.27 -3.55
CA ASN A 108 13.92 -77.45 -4.31
C ASN A 108 13.93 -77.17 -5.81
N ASP A 109 15.01 -77.50 -6.48
CA ASP A 109 15.18 -77.33 -7.93
C ASP A 109 14.36 -78.32 -8.78
N MET A 110 13.46 -79.13 -8.18
CA MET A 110 12.86 -80.32 -8.81
C MET A 110 11.40 -80.22 -9.26
N TYR A 111 10.73 -79.07 -9.29
CA TYR A 111 9.43 -78.90 -10.00
C TYR A 111 8.24 -79.80 -9.60
N PHE A 112 8.40 -80.68 -8.61
CA PHE A 112 7.38 -81.63 -8.18
C PHE A 112 6.69 -81.23 -6.87
N ALA A 113 7.01 -80.09 -6.28
CA ALA A 113 6.43 -79.60 -5.03
C ALA A 113 5.12 -78.80 -5.23
N ASN A 114 4.25 -79.33 -6.10
CA ASN A 114 2.99 -78.69 -6.47
C ASN A 114 1.91 -78.92 -5.41
N PHE A 115 1.51 -77.88 -4.69
CA PHE A 115 0.40 -77.95 -3.72
C PHE A 115 -0.94 -77.77 -4.41
N THR A 116 -1.95 -78.52 -3.98
CA THR A 116 -3.31 -78.38 -4.54
C THR A 116 -3.95 -77.09 -4.04
N ASN A 117 -4.31 -77.03 -2.75
CA ASN A 117 -4.77 -75.82 -2.09
C ASN A 117 -3.74 -75.39 -1.03
N VAL A 118 -3.43 -74.09 -0.98
CA VAL A 118 -2.58 -73.48 0.05
C VAL A 118 -3.43 -72.54 0.90
N VAL A 119 -3.37 -72.71 2.22
CA VAL A 119 -4.05 -71.87 3.20
C VAL A 119 -3.02 -71.29 4.15
N VAL A 120 -3.01 -69.96 4.30
CA VAL A 120 -2.20 -69.23 5.27
C VAL A 120 -3.14 -68.62 6.31
N GLY A 121 -3.05 -69.14 7.53
CA GLY A 121 -3.96 -68.83 8.63
C GLY A 121 -5.33 -69.48 8.46
N ASN A 122 -5.71 -70.30 9.41
CA ASN A 122 -7.02 -70.96 9.48
C ASN A 122 -7.58 -70.85 10.90
N GLN A 123 -6.78 -71.23 11.91
CA GLN A 123 -7.09 -71.01 13.33
C GLN A 123 -6.23 -69.90 13.93
N ASN A 124 -5.03 -69.68 13.39
CA ASN A 124 -4.05 -68.70 13.81
C ASN A 124 -3.84 -67.62 12.74
N ASN A 125 -3.06 -66.59 13.07
CA ASN A 125 -2.71 -65.49 12.18
C ASN A 125 -1.20 -65.39 11.95
N PRO A 126 -0.58 -66.35 11.23
CA PRO A 126 0.87 -66.39 11.07
C PRO A 126 1.45 -65.29 10.20
N ILE A 127 2.75 -65.05 10.37
CA ILE A 127 3.59 -64.37 9.37
C ILE A 127 4.37 -65.46 8.64
N VAL A 128 3.95 -65.83 7.43
CA VAL A 128 4.66 -66.78 6.58
C VAL A 128 5.62 -65.98 5.71
N ARG A 129 6.92 -66.06 6.00
CA ARG A 129 7.97 -65.35 5.26
C ARG A 129 8.82 -66.33 4.48
N HIS A 130 8.96 -66.09 3.20
CA HIS A 130 9.90 -66.81 2.38
C HIS A 130 11.34 -66.33 2.67
N VAL A 131 12.25 -67.28 2.87
CA VAL A 131 13.69 -67.01 3.05
C VAL A 131 14.42 -67.44 1.78
N THR A 132 15.43 -66.68 1.36
CA THR A 132 16.08 -66.80 0.05
C THR A 132 16.64 -68.23 -0.20
N GLY A 133 16.10 -68.91 -1.21
CA GLY A 133 16.56 -70.16 -1.82
C GLY A 133 16.57 -70.05 -3.36
N THR A 134 16.87 -71.11 -4.11
CA THR A 134 16.81 -71.11 -5.59
C THR A 134 15.39 -70.81 -6.10
N TYR A 135 15.29 -69.92 -7.09
CA TYR A 135 14.04 -69.47 -7.71
C TYR A 135 13.23 -70.65 -8.26
N THR A 136 12.22 -71.13 -7.52
CA THR A 136 11.39 -72.26 -7.96
C THR A 136 9.93 -71.81 -8.08
N PRO A 137 9.35 -71.84 -9.29
CA PRO A 137 8.16 -71.03 -9.62
C PRO A 137 6.78 -71.68 -9.44
N ASP A 138 6.65 -73.00 -9.43
CA ASP A 138 5.32 -73.64 -9.60
C ASP A 138 4.90 -74.40 -8.34
N ASN A 139 4.02 -73.78 -7.53
CA ASN A 139 3.69 -74.32 -6.21
C ASN A 139 2.19 -74.46 -5.96
N ILE A 140 1.30 -73.98 -6.85
CA ILE A 140 -0.16 -73.96 -6.59
C ILE A 140 -0.95 -74.43 -7.80
N LEU A 141 -1.78 -75.47 -7.61
CA LEU A 141 -2.59 -76.07 -8.67
C LEU A 141 -4.05 -75.65 -8.62
N ASN A 142 -4.56 -75.27 -7.45
CA ASN A 142 -5.94 -74.85 -7.24
C ASN A 142 -6.02 -73.50 -6.54
N ASN A 143 -6.31 -73.46 -5.24
CA ASN A 143 -6.57 -72.20 -4.53
C ASN A 143 -5.41 -71.76 -3.64
N LEU A 144 -5.19 -70.45 -3.55
CA LEU A 144 -4.33 -69.81 -2.56
C LEU A 144 -5.20 -68.90 -1.68
N THR A 145 -5.23 -69.15 -0.38
CA THR A 145 -6.06 -68.39 0.57
C THR A 145 -5.21 -67.88 1.72
N VAL A 146 -5.31 -66.59 2.03
CA VAL A 146 -4.73 -65.98 3.24
C VAL A 146 -5.88 -65.41 4.07
N ASN A 147 -6.00 -65.81 5.34
CA ASN A 147 -7.14 -65.43 6.19
C ASN A 147 -6.75 -64.56 7.38
N GLY A 148 -7.78 -64.00 8.03
CA GLY A 148 -7.66 -63.31 9.31
C GLY A 148 -6.75 -62.10 9.21
N SER A 149 -5.76 -62.02 10.09
CA SER A 149 -4.70 -61.01 10.08
C SER A 149 -3.34 -61.60 9.68
N SER A 150 -3.34 -62.73 8.96
CA SER A 150 -2.12 -63.41 8.54
C SER A 150 -1.35 -62.61 7.49
N VAL A 151 -0.03 -62.76 7.46
CA VAL A 151 0.87 -62.13 6.50
C VAL A 151 1.53 -63.21 5.64
N LEU A 152 1.42 -63.10 4.32
CA LEU A 152 2.23 -63.83 3.36
C LEU A 152 3.28 -62.89 2.79
N ASP A 153 4.53 -63.06 3.21
CA ASP A 153 5.68 -62.31 2.73
C ASP A 153 6.48 -63.19 1.75
N LEU A 154 6.31 -62.94 0.46
CA LEU A 154 6.96 -63.72 -0.59
C LEU A 154 8.43 -63.32 -0.77
N ALA A 155 8.91 -62.24 -0.14
CA ALA A 155 10.25 -61.70 -0.35
C ALA A 155 10.60 -61.65 -1.85
N THR A 156 11.68 -62.31 -2.27
CA THR A 156 12.10 -62.44 -3.67
C THR A 156 11.53 -63.67 -4.40
N SER A 157 10.77 -64.51 -3.71
CA SER A 157 10.17 -65.75 -4.22
C SER A 157 8.77 -65.52 -4.81
N GLN A 158 8.11 -66.57 -5.27
CA GLN A 158 6.82 -66.47 -5.96
C GLN A 158 5.96 -67.70 -5.70
N TRP A 159 4.64 -67.53 -5.66
CA TRP A 159 3.65 -68.61 -5.66
C TRP A 159 2.67 -68.39 -6.81
N ILE A 160 2.97 -68.96 -7.98
CA ILE A 160 2.16 -68.83 -9.20
C ILE A 160 1.56 -70.18 -9.63
N ARG A 161 0.69 -70.16 -10.64
CA ARG A 161 0.10 -71.35 -11.28
C ARG A 161 0.68 -71.60 -12.67
N ASP A 162 0.77 -72.86 -13.08
CA ASP A 162 1.17 -73.26 -14.45
C ASP A 162 0.20 -72.74 -15.52
N ASN A 163 -1.10 -72.78 -15.22
CA ASN A 163 -2.19 -72.41 -16.11
C ASN A 163 -3.29 -71.65 -15.35
N ASN A 164 -4.03 -70.82 -16.09
CA ASN A 164 -5.19 -70.09 -15.58
C ASN A 164 -6.22 -71.04 -14.93
N GLY A 165 -6.58 -70.77 -13.68
CA GLY A 165 -7.63 -71.52 -12.95
C GLY A 165 -7.71 -71.14 -11.48
N GLY A 166 -8.57 -71.79 -10.70
CA GLY A 166 -8.63 -71.62 -9.24
C GLY A 166 -8.93 -70.19 -8.75
N THR A 167 -8.78 -70.00 -7.43
CA THR A 167 -9.08 -68.74 -6.73
C THR A 167 -7.90 -68.30 -5.86
N PHE A 168 -7.51 -67.03 -5.97
CA PHE A 168 -6.65 -66.35 -4.99
C PHE A 168 -7.51 -65.50 -4.06
N SER A 169 -7.41 -65.72 -2.75
CA SER A 169 -8.20 -65.01 -1.73
C SER A 169 -7.32 -64.34 -0.68
N LEU A 170 -7.56 -63.07 -0.42
CA LEU A 170 -7.05 -62.33 0.74
C LEU A 170 -8.26 -61.92 1.60
N ASN A 171 -8.50 -62.64 2.70
CA ASN A 171 -9.69 -62.47 3.54
C ASN A 171 -9.39 -61.63 4.79
N GLY A 172 -10.43 -60.97 5.33
CA GLY A 172 -10.29 -60.17 6.54
C GLY A 172 -9.29 -59.02 6.35
N THR A 173 -8.31 -58.94 7.25
CA THR A 173 -7.22 -57.94 7.26
C THR A 173 -5.87 -58.57 6.85
N SER A 174 -5.89 -59.67 6.10
CA SER A 174 -4.69 -60.38 5.67
C SER A 174 -3.77 -59.51 4.82
N LYS A 175 -2.46 -59.76 4.84
CA LYS A 175 -1.46 -58.97 4.12
C LYS A 175 -0.61 -59.83 3.18
N LEU A 176 -0.37 -59.36 1.96
CA LEU A 176 0.59 -59.90 1.00
C LEU A 176 1.75 -58.91 0.85
N ILE A 177 3.01 -59.36 0.98
CA ILE A 177 4.22 -58.54 0.76
C ILE A 177 5.01 -59.10 -0.42
N LEU A 178 5.38 -58.22 -1.34
CA LEU A 178 6.05 -58.50 -2.60
C LEU A 178 7.34 -57.69 -2.70
N SER A 179 8.49 -58.33 -2.90
CA SER A 179 9.79 -57.64 -2.92
C SER A 179 10.64 -57.90 -4.18
N ASN A 180 10.10 -58.55 -5.22
CA ASN A 180 10.80 -58.80 -6.50
C ASN A 180 10.14 -58.10 -7.70
N ASP A 181 10.90 -57.89 -8.78
CA ASP A 181 10.47 -57.31 -10.07
C ASP A 181 10.03 -58.37 -11.10
N ARG A 182 9.96 -59.64 -10.75
CA ARG A 182 9.59 -60.69 -11.70
C ARG A 182 9.01 -61.92 -11.04
N SER A 183 8.07 -62.52 -11.75
CA SER A 183 7.79 -63.94 -11.69
C SER A 183 8.48 -64.59 -12.89
N ILE A 184 8.93 -65.84 -12.76
CA ILE A 184 9.53 -66.60 -13.87
C ILE A 184 8.72 -67.87 -14.10
N PRO A 185 8.54 -68.33 -15.35
CA PRO A 185 8.03 -69.67 -15.62
C PRO A 185 9.00 -70.72 -15.07
N SER A 186 8.54 -71.94 -14.86
CA SER A 186 9.39 -73.08 -14.50
C SER A 186 10.49 -73.36 -15.51
N PRO A 187 11.77 -73.34 -15.07
CA PRO A 187 12.86 -73.72 -15.94
C PRO A 187 12.78 -75.15 -16.50
N ALA A 188 11.98 -76.07 -15.94
CA ALA A 188 11.82 -77.43 -16.49
C ALA A 188 10.56 -77.66 -17.32
N SER A 189 9.43 -77.06 -16.96
CA SER A 189 8.20 -77.20 -17.77
C SER A 189 8.09 -76.14 -18.87
N GLY A 190 8.76 -75.00 -18.69
CA GLY A 190 8.55 -73.79 -19.50
C GLY A 190 7.18 -73.14 -19.28
N LEU A 191 6.37 -73.65 -18.35
CA LEU A 191 5.02 -73.19 -18.03
C LEU A 191 5.03 -72.28 -16.79
N GLY A 192 3.95 -71.54 -16.58
CA GLY A 192 3.82 -70.58 -15.49
C GLY A 192 3.20 -69.27 -15.96
N VAL A 193 2.07 -68.88 -15.36
CA VAL A 193 1.42 -67.60 -15.66
C VAL A 193 2.08 -66.50 -14.84
N VAL A 194 3.06 -65.84 -15.45
CA VAL A 194 3.84 -64.79 -14.80
C VAL A 194 3.10 -63.45 -14.77
N VAL A 195 3.39 -62.66 -13.73
CA VAL A 195 3.04 -61.24 -13.68
C VAL A 195 4.28 -60.43 -14.10
N PRO A 196 4.27 -59.76 -15.27
CA PRO A 196 5.41 -58.96 -15.69
C PRO A 196 5.75 -57.87 -14.66
N GLY A 197 7.03 -57.77 -14.30
CA GLY A 197 7.48 -56.72 -13.38
C GLY A 197 7.17 -56.98 -11.88
N SER A 198 6.61 -58.13 -11.50
CA SER A 198 6.20 -58.42 -10.11
C SER A 198 6.25 -59.90 -9.77
N ASN A 199 6.47 -60.24 -8.50
CA ASN A 199 6.22 -61.58 -7.95
C ASN A 199 4.80 -61.77 -7.40
N PHE A 200 3.81 -61.03 -7.92
CA PHE A 200 2.42 -61.18 -7.51
C PHE A 200 1.91 -62.57 -7.94
N PRO A 201 1.12 -63.29 -7.11
CA PRO A 201 0.56 -64.60 -7.47
C PRO A 201 -0.25 -64.61 -8.77
N GLY A 202 0.34 -65.11 -9.86
CA GLY A 202 -0.25 -65.16 -11.20
C GLY A 202 -0.99 -66.46 -11.51
N GLY A 203 -1.88 -66.40 -12.51
CA GLY A 203 -2.60 -67.57 -13.04
C GLY A 203 -3.93 -67.90 -12.36
N PHE A 204 -4.44 -67.05 -11.46
CA PHE A 204 -5.72 -67.28 -10.81
C PHE A 204 -6.89 -66.69 -11.61
N SER A 205 -7.90 -67.51 -11.92
CA SER A 205 -9.09 -67.05 -12.67
C SER A 205 -10.05 -66.21 -11.83
N THR A 206 -10.06 -66.43 -10.52
CA THR A 206 -10.89 -65.67 -9.56
C THR A 206 -10.00 -64.99 -8.53
N MET A 207 -10.27 -63.71 -8.27
CA MET A 207 -9.52 -62.86 -7.34
C MET A 207 -10.46 -62.32 -6.25
N ASN A 208 -10.43 -62.94 -5.08
CA ASN A 208 -11.24 -62.56 -3.92
C ASN A 208 -10.40 -61.76 -2.92
N ILE A 209 -10.19 -60.48 -3.23
CA ILE A 209 -9.44 -59.58 -2.35
C ILE A 209 -10.45 -58.86 -1.44
N SER A 210 -10.30 -58.97 -0.13
CA SER A 210 -11.11 -58.24 0.86
C SER A 210 -10.80 -56.75 0.80
N ALA A 211 -11.80 -55.89 1.00
CA ALA A 211 -11.60 -54.45 1.09
C ALA A 211 -10.65 -54.03 2.23
N ASN A 212 -10.55 -54.85 3.27
CA ASN A 212 -9.69 -54.61 4.45
C ASN A 212 -8.31 -55.29 4.36
N SER A 213 -8.08 -56.12 3.34
CA SER A 213 -6.78 -56.79 3.13
C SER A 213 -5.75 -55.82 2.56
N THR A 214 -4.46 -56.13 2.67
CA THR A 214 -3.38 -55.24 2.20
C THR A 214 -2.46 -55.97 1.24
N VAL A 215 -2.15 -55.35 0.10
CA VAL A 215 -1.03 -55.76 -0.76
C VAL A 215 0.05 -54.69 -0.68
N GLU A 216 1.27 -55.10 -0.30
CA GLU A 216 2.43 -54.24 -0.18
C GLU A 216 3.49 -54.61 -1.22
N TYR A 217 3.85 -53.63 -2.06
CA TYR A 217 4.98 -53.67 -2.97
C TYR A 217 6.18 -53.02 -2.27
N SER A 218 7.12 -53.84 -1.78
CA SER A 218 8.22 -53.45 -0.88
C SER A 218 9.62 -53.76 -1.45
N ALA A 219 9.78 -53.77 -2.78
CA ALA A 219 11.11 -53.98 -3.38
C ALA A 219 12.16 -52.96 -2.89
N ALA A 220 13.39 -53.46 -2.73
CA ALA A 220 14.57 -52.66 -2.41
C ALA A 220 14.92 -51.63 -3.50
N ALA A 221 15.76 -50.65 -3.16
CA ALA A 221 16.31 -49.72 -4.15
C ALA A 221 17.05 -50.48 -5.27
N GLY A 222 16.86 -50.03 -6.53
CA GLY A 222 17.40 -50.67 -7.73
C GLY A 222 16.52 -51.77 -8.33
N ILE A 223 15.45 -52.20 -7.65
CA ILE A 223 14.47 -53.16 -8.16
C ILE A 223 13.18 -52.40 -8.51
N ASN A 224 12.86 -52.30 -9.81
CA ASN A 224 11.68 -51.60 -10.29
C ASN A 224 10.48 -52.55 -10.31
N GLN A 225 9.48 -52.31 -9.47
CA GLN A 225 8.30 -53.18 -9.38
C GLN A 225 7.14 -52.66 -10.22
N THR A 226 6.42 -53.57 -10.86
CA THR A 226 5.15 -53.29 -11.53
C THR A 226 3.97 -53.63 -10.63
N ILE A 227 3.13 -52.63 -10.33
CA ILE A 227 1.86 -52.82 -9.65
C ILE A 227 0.90 -53.49 -10.63
N TRP A 228 0.40 -54.67 -10.28
CA TRP A 228 -0.48 -55.43 -11.14
C TRP A 228 -1.86 -54.79 -11.19
N SER A 229 -2.41 -54.56 -12.39
CA SER A 229 -3.64 -53.76 -12.57
C SER A 229 -4.92 -54.58 -12.52
N THR A 230 -4.84 -55.91 -12.66
CA THR A 230 -6.02 -56.79 -12.70
C THR A 230 -6.82 -56.88 -11.38
N PRO A 231 -6.22 -56.95 -10.17
CA PRO A 231 -7.00 -57.05 -8.94
C PRO A 231 -7.62 -55.71 -8.50
N ASN A 232 -8.82 -55.79 -7.90
CA ASN A 232 -9.41 -54.71 -7.12
C ASN A 232 -8.87 -54.76 -5.69
N TYR A 233 -7.82 -53.99 -5.42
CA TYR A 233 -7.15 -53.99 -4.13
C TYR A 233 -8.09 -53.59 -2.98
N GLY A 234 -7.85 -54.18 -1.80
CA GLY A 234 -8.32 -53.62 -0.54
C GLY A 234 -7.51 -52.38 -0.22
N ASN A 235 -6.40 -52.55 0.48
CA ASN A 235 -5.37 -51.54 0.66
C ASN A 235 -4.17 -51.82 -0.26
N LEU A 236 -3.51 -50.76 -0.72
CA LEU A 236 -2.28 -50.81 -1.53
C LEU A 236 -1.18 -50.01 -0.82
N VAL A 237 -0.08 -50.66 -0.47
CA VAL A 237 1.09 -50.01 0.14
C VAL A 237 2.27 -50.10 -0.81
N LEU A 238 2.91 -48.96 -1.09
CA LEU A 238 4.13 -48.86 -1.87
C LEU A 238 5.24 -48.43 -0.92
N SER A 239 6.26 -49.27 -0.77
CA SER A 239 7.31 -49.07 0.23
C SER A 239 8.68 -49.54 -0.24
N ASN A 240 9.68 -49.26 0.59
CA ASN A 240 11.04 -49.75 0.49
C ASN A 240 11.51 -50.26 1.87
N GLU A 241 10.80 -51.20 2.48
CA GLU A 241 11.22 -51.71 3.80
C GLU A 241 12.43 -52.66 3.73
N ALA A 242 12.86 -53.04 2.52
CA ALA A 242 13.95 -53.99 2.28
C ALA A 242 15.33 -53.36 2.01
N GLY A 243 15.48 -52.03 1.94
CA GLY A 243 16.78 -51.43 1.57
C GLY A 243 16.98 -49.94 1.88
N THR A 244 18.20 -49.46 1.66
CA THR A 244 18.58 -48.03 1.70
C THR A 244 18.41 -47.41 0.31
N GLY A 245 18.02 -46.13 0.21
CA GLY A 245 17.79 -45.43 -1.08
C GLY A 245 16.33 -45.44 -1.54
N SER A 246 16.04 -44.96 -2.76
CA SER A 246 14.67 -44.89 -3.30
C SER A 246 14.32 -46.10 -4.18
N SER A 247 13.10 -46.64 -4.03
CA SER A 247 12.56 -47.72 -4.87
C SER A 247 11.50 -47.20 -5.85
N ILE A 248 11.44 -47.74 -7.07
CA ILE A 248 10.48 -47.30 -8.09
C ILE A 248 9.37 -48.34 -8.25
N LYS A 249 8.13 -47.86 -8.24
CA LYS A 249 6.91 -48.64 -8.51
C LYS A 249 6.19 -48.05 -9.72
N THR A 250 5.70 -48.88 -10.63
CA THR A 250 5.01 -48.45 -11.86
C THR A 250 3.76 -49.28 -12.07
N ASN A 251 2.65 -48.70 -12.50
CA ASN A 251 1.50 -49.47 -13.00
C ASN A 251 1.39 -49.32 -14.52
N THR A 252 1.16 -50.42 -15.24
CA THR A 252 1.02 -50.42 -16.70
C THR A 252 -0.44 -50.40 -17.17
N GLY A 253 -1.38 -50.65 -16.26
CA GLY A 253 -2.82 -50.52 -16.49
C GLY A 253 -3.50 -49.80 -15.33
N THR A 254 -4.80 -49.53 -15.48
CA THR A 254 -5.57 -48.81 -14.45
C THR A 254 -5.66 -49.62 -13.16
N VAL A 255 -5.21 -49.05 -12.05
CA VAL A 255 -5.26 -49.68 -10.72
C VAL A 255 -6.53 -49.24 -9.98
N SER A 256 -7.28 -50.20 -9.43
CA SER A 256 -8.50 -49.92 -8.66
C SER A 256 -8.31 -50.30 -7.18
N VAL A 257 -8.58 -49.36 -6.28
CA VAL A 257 -8.41 -49.54 -4.82
C VAL A 257 -9.68 -49.18 -4.06
N ARG A 258 -10.13 -50.06 -3.16
CA ARG A 258 -11.33 -49.83 -2.33
C ARG A 258 -11.04 -49.22 -0.96
N GLY A 259 -9.91 -49.60 -0.37
CA GLY A 259 -9.41 -49.10 0.90
C GLY A 259 -8.32 -48.05 0.69
N THR A 260 -7.31 -48.07 1.55
CA THR A 260 -6.26 -47.06 1.60
C THR A 260 -5.12 -47.35 0.64
N THR A 261 -4.63 -46.32 -0.04
CA THR A 261 -3.35 -46.36 -0.77
C THR A 261 -2.32 -45.51 -0.04
N GLU A 262 -1.12 -46.06 0.19
CA GLU A 262 -0.01 -45.32 0.80
C GLU A 262 1.26 -45.44 -0.04
N VAL A 263 1.82 -44.30 -0.47
CA VAL A 263 3.19 -44.22 -0.94
C VAL A 263 4.06 -43.78 0.23
N LYS A 264 4.83 -44.72 0.79
CA LYS A 264 5.71 -44.48 1.94
C LYS A 264 6.99 -43.75 1.52
N SER A 265 7.73 -43.23 2.51
CA SER A 265 9.02 -42.60 2.30
C SER A 265 9.98 -43.46 1.48
N ASN A 266 10.92 -42.81 0.77
CA ASN A 266 11.91 -43.48 -0.09
C ASN A 266 11.29 -44.35 -1.19
N THR A 267 10.09 -43.99 -1.64
CA THR A 267 9.38 -44.68 -2.72
C THR A 267 8.93 -43.68 -3.76
N ILE A 268 9.21 -43.99 -5.03
CA ILE A 268 8.75 -43.25 -6.19
C ILE A 268 7.69 -44.09 -6.87
N TRP A 269 6.45 -43.62 -6.90
CA TRP A 269 5.42 -44.18 -7.78
C TRP A 269 5.42 -43.40 -9.10
N ASN A 270 5.91 -44.04 -10.17
CA ASN A 270 5.84 -43.53 -11.52
C ASN A 270 4.61 -44.11 -12.23
N MET A 271 3.53 -43.34 -12.33
CA MET A 271 2.29 -43.84 -12.92
C MET A 271 2.46 -44.02 -14.43
N GLY A 272 2.32 -45.26 -14.91
CA GLY A 272 2.22 -45.57 -16.34
C GLY A 272 0.78 -45.62 -16.87
N ALA A 273 -0.21 -45.62 -15.97
CA ALA A 273 -1.64 -45.59 -16.27
C ALA A 273 -2.43 -44.97 -15.09
N ASN A 274 -3.74 -44.79 -15.25
CA ASN A 274 -4.61 -44.17 -14.25
C ASN A 274 -4.78 -44.99 -12.96
N MET A 275 -5.33 -44.36 -11.93
CA MET A 275 -5.82 -45.00 -10.72
C MET A 275 -7.27 -44.58 -10.44
N SER A 276 -8.10 -45.51 -9.96
CA SER A 276 -9.40 -45.23 -9.38
C SER A 276 -9.42 -45.65 -7.91
N THR A 277 -9.85 -44.78 -7.02
CA THR A 277 -9.97 -45.06 -5.60
C THR A 277 -11.28 -44.56 -5.02
N ILE A 278 -11.93 -45.40 -4.23
CA ILE A 278 -13.07 -44.99 -3.38
C ILE A 278 -12.65 -44.78 -1.91
N GLY A 279 -11.41 -45.15 -1.56
CA GLY A 279 -10.80 -44.89 -0.25
C GLY A 279 -9.79 -43.74 -0.29
N SER A 280 -8.92 -43.66 0.71
CA SER A 280 -7.94 -42.57 0.84
C SER A 280 -6.59 -42.92 0.22
N ALA A 281 -6.03 -42.03 -0.60
CA ALA A 281 -4.68 -42.13 -1.16
C ALA A 281 -3.75 -41.11 -0.52
N PHE A 282 -2.63 -41.57 0.03
CA PHE A 282 -1.62 -40.76 0.72
C PHE A 282 -0.28 -40.81 0.01
N VAL A 283 0.33 -39.64 -0.20
CA VAL A 283 1.75 -39.50 -0.52
C VAL A 283 2.44 -38.97 0.73
N LYS A 284 3.15 -39.87 1.42
CA LYS A 284 3.79 -39.60 2.72
C LYS A 284 5.01 -38.69 2.58
N SER A 285 5.48 -38.15 3.70
CA SER A 285 6.75 -37.40 3.76
C SER A 285 7.92 -38.22 3.17
N GLY A 286 8.71 -37.62 2.27
CA GLY A 286 9.82 -38.29 1.59
C GLY A 286 9.42 -39.31 0.52
N ALA A 287 8.13 -39.41 0.19
CA ALA A 287 7.62 -40.17 -0.95
C ALA A 287 7.46 -39.26 -2.18
N GLU A 288 7.49 -39.86 -3.37
CA GLU A 288 7.29 -39.16 -4.63
C GLU A 288 6.25 -39.87 -5.49
N LEU A 289 5.30 -39.10 -6.02
CA LEU A 289 4.30 -39.57 -6.98
C LEU A 289 4.47 -38.80 -8.28
N GLN A 290 4.95 -39.46 -9.33
CA GLN A 290 5.06 -38.92 -10.68
C GLN A 290 3.87 -39.37 -11.51
N MET A 291 2.97 -38.44 -11.85
CA MET A 291 1.70 -38.79 -12.51
C MET A 291 1.75 -38.70 -14.04
N GLY A 292 2.66 -37.90 -14.61
CA GLY A 292 2.59 -37.54 -16.03
C GLY A 292 1.20 -36.98 -16.37
N THR A 293 0.58 -37.46 -17.46
CA THR A 293 -0.80 -37.10 -17.82
C THR A 293 -1.86 -38.00 -17.19
N ASN A 294 -1.47 -39.00 -16.38
CA ASN A 294 -2.40 -39.94 -15.75
C ASN A 294 -3.16 -39.27 -14.60
N ILE A 295 -4.29 -39.87 -14.23
CA ILE A 295 -5.19 -39.33 -13.21
C ILE A 295 -5.40 -40.29 -12.04
N ILE A 296 -5.61 -39.73 -10.85
CA ILE A 296 -6.21 -40.43 -9.70
C ILE A 296 -7.65 -39.94 -9.57
N SER A 297 -8.62 -40.85 -9.71
CA SER A 297 -10.05 -40.53 -9.77
C SER A 297 -10.86 -41.36 -8.77
N GLY A 298 -12.17 -41.11 -8.65
CA GLY A 298 -13.09 -41.87 -7.81
C GLY A 298 -13.63 -41.09 -6.62
N THR A 299 -14.57 -41.69 -5.88
CA THR A 299 -15.29 -41.03 -4.78
C THR A 299 -14.46 -40.86 -3.50
N GLY A 300 -13.23 -41.38 -3.49
CA GLY A 300 -12.32 -41.33 -2.34
C GLY A 300 -11.66 -39.97 -2.14
N SER A 301 -10.55 -39.97 -1.40
CA SER A 301 -9.76 -38.78 -1.10
C SER A 301 -8.30 -38.93 -1.52
N PHE A 302 -7.66 -37.83 -1.90
CA PHE A 302 -6.22 -37.74 -2.12
C PHE A 302 -5.60 -36.77 -1.11
N THR A 303 -4.46 -37.13 -0.53
CA THR A 303 -3.71 -36.29 0.40
C THR A 303 -2.21 -36.36 0.09
N LEU A 304 -1.63 -35.20 -0.25
CA LEU A 304 -0.20 -34.99 -0.24
C LEU A 304 0.19 -34.49 1.15
N GLU A 305 0.97 -35.26 1.91
CA GLU A 305 1.43 -34.85 3.24
C GLU A 305 2.61 -33.86 3.14
N SER A 306 2.89 -33.15 4.25
CA SER A 306 4.08 -32.31 4.34
C SER A 306 5.35 -33.13 4.09
N GLY A 307 6.24 -32.63 3.23
CA GLY A 307 7.45 -33.33 2.80
C GLY A 307 7.25 -34.35 1.68
N GLY A 308 6.01 -34.64 1.27
CA GLY A 308 5.72 -35.47 0.09
C GLY A 308 5.92 -34.69 -1.22
N THR A 309 6.20 -35.41 -2.32
CA THR A 309 6.44 -34.82 -3.64
C THR A 309 5.40 -35.26 -4.66
N LEU A 310 4.81 -34.31 -5.38
CA LEU A 310 3.84 -34.54 -6.44
C LEU A 310 4.36 -34.02 -7.79
N GLY A 311 4.52 -34.92 -8.75
CA GLY A 311 4.85 -34.66 -10.15
C GLY A 311 3.61 -34.58 -11.03
N ILE A 312 3.47 -33.46 -11.74
CA ILE A 312 2.24 -32.99 -12.38
C ILE A 312 2.52 -32.77 -13.87
N GLY A 313 1.89 -33.59 -14.71
CA GLY A 313 1.97 -33.48 -16.18
C GLY A 313 0.66 -33.05 -16.85
N SER A 314 -0.43 -32.81 -16.11
CA SER A 314 -1.69 -32.31 -16.66
C SER A 314 -1.56 -30.85 -17.11
N ALA A 315 -2.14 -30.52 -18.27
CA ALA A 315 -2.22 -29.14 -18.76
C ALA A 315 -3.03 -28.21 -17.83
N GLN A 316 -3.92 -28.77 -17.02
CA GLN A 316 -4.73 -28.04 -16.03
C GLN A 316 -4.10 -28.02 -14.63
N GLY A 317 -2.93 -28.65 -14.47
CA GLY A 317 -2.24 -28.76 -13.19
C GLY A 317 -3.01 -29.58 -12.16
N ILE A 318 -3.17 -29.04 -10.96
CA ILE A 318 -4.01 -29.60 -9.90
C ILE A 318 -5.16 -28.65 -9.59
N THR A 319 -6.37 -29.20 -9.46
CA THR A 319 -7.57 -28.41 -9.19
C THR A 319 -8.16 -28.77 -7.84
N SER A 320 -8.84 -27.81 -7.21
CA SER A 320 -9.46 -28.01 -5.89
C SER A 320 -10.68 -28.94 -5.92
N SER A 321 -11.33 -29.09 -7.08
CA SER A 321 -12.48 -29.98 -7.32
C SER A 321 -12.70 -30.24 -8.82
N GLY A 322 -13.67 -31.09 -9.18
CA GLY A 322 -14.11 -31.30 -10.57
C GLY A 322 -13.29 -32.32 -11.39
N ALA A 323 -13.66 -32.55 -12.65
CA ALA A 323 -13.09 -33.62 -13.49
C ALA A 323 -11.85 -33.21 -14.32
N THR A 324 -11.04 -32.28 -13.81
CA THR A 324 -9.86 -31.76 -14.52
C THR A 324 -8.61 -31.82 -13.62
N GLY A 325 -7.43 -31.76 -14.24
CA GLY A 325 -6.15 -31.88 -13.52
C GLY A 325 -5.74 -33.33 -13.27
N ASN A 326 -4.58 -33.52 -12.64
CA ASN A 326 -4.03 -34.84 -12.31
C ASN A 326 -4.84 -35.56 -11.20
N VAL A 327 -5.29 -34.84 -10.18
CA VAL A 327 -6.06 -35.41 -9.07
C VAL A 327 -7.52 -35.04 -9.23
N GLN A 328 -8.38 -36.05 -9.38
CA GLN A 328 -9.80 -35.92 -9.69
C GLN A 328 -10.72 -36.59 -8.65
N THR A 329 -10.18 -36.94 -7.48
CA THR A 329 -10.95 -37.51 -6.37
C THR A 329 -11.94 -36.49 -5.80
N SER A 330 -12.96 -36.98 -5.07
CA SER A 330 -13.93 -36.13 -4.37
C SER A 330 -13.29 -35.31 -3.24
N GLY A 331 -12.41 -35.91 -2.43
CA GLY A 331 -11.60 -35.20 -1.44
C GLY A 331 -10.19 -34.92 -1.95
N ARG A 332 -9.67 -33.70 -1.77
CA ARG A 332 -8.31 -33.32 -2.18
C ARG A 332 -7.65 -32.46 -1.11
N ASN A 333 -6.49 -32.88 -0.66
CA ASN A 333 -5.68 -32.14 0.29
C ASN A 333 -4.26 -32.01 -0.24
N PHE A 334 -3.87 -30.78 -0.57
CA PHE A 334 -2.55 -30.41 -1.06
C PHE A 334 -1.82 -29.64 0.05
N SER A 335 -0.77 -30.24 0.61
CA SER A 335 -0.08 -29.66 1.77
C SER A 335 0.70 -28.39 1.44
N THR A 336 0.66 -27.42 2.35
CA THR A 336 1.51 -26.22 2.32
C THR A 336 2.99 -26.52 2.61
N GLY A 337 3.29 -27.69 3.17
CA GLY A 337 4.64 -28.23 3.31
C GLY A 337 5.04 -29.21 2.21
N GLY A 338 4.22 -29.35 1.15
CA GLY A 338 4.46 -30.27 0.04
C GLY A 338 5.46 -29.75 -1.01
N ASN A 339 5.98 -30.65 -1.82
CA ASN A 339 6.85 -30.37 -2.96
C ASN A 339 6.09 -30.61 -4.27
N TYR A 340 6.14 -29.65 -5.20
CA TYR A 340 5.37 -29.71 -6.43
C TYR A 340 6.29 -29.58 -7.65
N ILE A 341 6.17 -30.51 -8.60
CA ILE A 341 6.97 -30.54 -9.82
C ILE A 341 6.01 -30.45 -11.01
N TYR A 342 6.10 -29.38 -11.79
CA TYR A 342 5.36 -29.23 -13.04
C TYR A 342 6.26 -29.64 -14.21
N ASN A 343 5.92 -30.77 -14.83
CA ASN A 343 6.71 -31.43 -15.89
C ASN A 343 5.85 -31.89 -17.07
N SER A 344 4.77 -31.17 -17.38
CA SER A 344 3.94 -31.43 -18.57
C SER A 344 4.70 -31.23 -19.89
N THR A 345 4.25 -31.91 -20.94
CA THR A 345 4.89 -31.87 -22.28
C THR A 345 4.54 -30.65 -23.11
N GLY A 346 3.40 -30.00 -22.82
CA GLY A 346 2.96 -28.75 -23.45
C GLY A 346 2.73 -27.64 -22.43
N ALA A 347 2.37 -26.44 -22.89
CA ALA A 347 2.04 -25.32 -22.02
C ALA A 347 0.92 -25.70 -21.05
N ALA A 348 1.08 -25.34 -19.78
CA ALA A 348 0.14 -25.75 -18.73
C ALA A 348 -0.07 -24.66 -17.68
N ASN A 349 -1.11 -24.83 -16.88
CA ASN A 349 -1.38 -24.03 -15.69
C ASN A 349 -1.06 -24.82 -14.42
N THR A 350 -0.75 -24.10 -13.35
CA THR A 350 -0.65 -24.69 -12.02
C THR A 350 -1.98 -25.23 -11.48
N GLY A 351 -3.09 -24.59 -11.87
CA GLY A 351 -4.43 -24.92 -11.41
C GLY A 351 -4.75 -24.33 -10.03
N ASN A 352 -6.05 -24.25 -9.70
CA ASN A 352 -6.54 -23.62 -8.47
C ASN A 352 -6.41 -24.51 -7.22
N GLY A 353 -5.90 -25.74 -7.36
CA GLY A 353 -5.59 -26.63 -6.25
C GLY A 353 -4.19 -26.40 -5.66
N LEU A 354 -3.33 -25.63 -6.34
CA LEU A 354 -2.00 -25.30 -5.83
C LEU A 354 -2.11 -24.41 -4.58
N PRO A 355 -1.57 -24.82 -3.42
CA PRO A 355 -1.56 -23.97 -2.24
C PRO A 355 -0.79 -22.66 -2.47
N THR A 356 -1.25 -21.57 -1.85
CA THR A 356 -0.55 -20.27 -1.90
C THR A 356 0.75 -20.27 -1.10
N THR A 357 0.97 -21.24 -0.23
CA THR A 357 2.26 -21.48 0.43
C THR A 357 2.66 -22.92 0.19
N MET A 358 3.91 -23.15 -0.20
CA MET A 358 4.45 -24.48 -0.48
C MET A 358 5.91 -24.58 -0.02
N ALA A 359 6.41 -25.80 0.20
CA ALA A 359 7.81 -25.98 0.58
C ALA A 359 8.72 -25.78 -0.64
N ASN A 360 8.53 -26.58 -1.70
CA ASN A 360 9.34 -26.51 -2.90
C ASN A 360 8.46 -26.48 -4.16
N LEU A 361 8.92 -25.74 -5.18
CA LEU A 361 8.29 -25.66 -6.49
C LEU A 361 9.32 -25.87 -7.59
N THR A 362 9.13 -26.86 -8.45
CA THR A 362 9.98 -27.11 -9.62
C THR A 362 9.20 -26.87 -10.90
N ILE A 363 9.76 -26.02 -11.78
CA ILE A 363 9.27 -25.79 -13.14
C ILE A 363 10.22 -26.49 -14.11
N ASN A 364 9.73 -27.56 -14.72
CA ASN A 364 10.48 -28.40 -15.65
C ASN A 364 9.65 -28.64 -16.93
N ASN A 365 9.30 -27.56 -17.62
CA ASN A 365 8.49 -27.63 -18.83
C ASN A 365 8.95 -26.57 -19.84
N THR A 366 9.47 -27.02 -20.98
CA THR A 366 10.00 -26.16 -22.05
C THR A 366 8.97 -25.20 -22.63
N SER A 367 7.69 -25.59 -22.65
CA SER A 367 6.58 -24.77 -23.14
C SER A 367 6.09 -23.73 -22.13
N GLY A 368 6.55 -23.81 -20.89
CA GLY A 368 6.23 -22.89 -19.81
C GLY A 368 5.01 -23.29 -18.97
N ILE A 369 4.98 -22.79 -17.73
CA ILE A 369 3.93 -23.00 -16.74
C ILE A 369 3.37 -21.66 -16.31
N THR A 370 2.05 -21.51 -16.36
CA THR A 370 1.35 -20.32 -15.91
C THR A 370 0.78 -20.51 -14.51
N LEU A 371 1.12 -19.59 -13.61
CA LEU A 371 0.55 -19.54 -12.28
C LEU A 371 -0.93 -19.19 -12.37
N HIS A 372 -1.77 -19.85 -11.57
CA HIS A 372 -3.21 -19.65 -11.60
C HIS A 372 -3.56 -18.18 -11.29
N ALA A 373 -4.42 -17.58 -12.11
CA ALA A 373 -4.82 -16.18 -11.95
C ALA A 373 -5.80 -16.03 -10.78
N ALA A 374 -5.28 -15.67 -9.61
CA ALA A 374 -6.10 -15.38 -8.42
C ALA A 374 -5.80 -13.99 -7.82
N SER A 375 -4.89 -13.21 -8.43
CA SER A 375 -4.31 -12.01 -7.81
C SER A 375 -3.83 -12.29 -6.37
N ALA A 376 -3.23 -13.47 -6.17
CA ALA A 376 -2.84 -13.99 -4.87
C ALA A 376 -1.33 -13.78 -4.62
N ASN A 377 -0.94 -13.94 -3.36
CA ASN A 377 0.45 -13.99 -2.95
C ASN A 377 0.86 -15.46 -2.81
N TYR A 378 1.76 -15.92 -3.67
CA TYR A 378 2.35 -17.25 -3.59
C TYR A 378 3.70 -17.19 -2.88
N THR A 379 3.96 -18.12 -1.97
CA THR A 379 5.21 -18.20 -1.21
C THR A 379 5.82 -19.59 -1.34
N VAL A 380 7.05 -19.65 -1.85
CA VAL A 380 7.88 -20.86 -1.83
C VAL A 380 8.82 -20.75 -0.64
N SER A 381 8.51 -21.49 0.42
CA SER A 381 9.18 -21.37 1.72
C SER A 381 10.62 -21.88 1.72
N ASN A 382 10.93 -22.83 0.83
CA ASN A 382 12.29 -23.32 0.64
C ASN A 382 12.76 -22.92 -0.75
N THR A 383 12.78 -23.85 -1.72
CA THR A 383 13.42 -23.64 -3.01
C THR A 383 12.42 -23.62 -4.17
N ILE A 384 12.52 -22.60 -5.02
CA ILE A 384 12.02 -22.65 -6.39
C ILE A 384 13.15 -23.14 -7.30
N ARG A 385 12.86 -24.16 -8.13
CA ARG A 385 13.79 -24.69 -9.12
C ARG A 385 13.28 -24.40 -10.52
N LEU A 386 14.02 -23.61 -11.28
CA LEU A 386 13.73 -23.32 -12.69
C LEU A 386 14.64 -24.19 -13.57
N THR A 387 14.17 -25.38 -13.90
CA THR A 387 14.93 -26.34 -14.71
C THR A 387 14.88 -25.95 -16.18
N THR A 388 13.69 -25.71 -16.75
CA THR A 388 13.51 -25.29 -18.15
C THR A 388 12.19 -24.56 -18.36
N GLY A 389 12.13 -23.73 -19.42
CA GLY A 389 10.97 -22.93 -19.82
C GLY A 389 10.65 -21.72 -18.92
N ALA A 390 9.55 -21.05 -19.24
CA ALA A 390 9.10 -19.85 -18.54
C ALA A 390 8.11 -20.19 -17.42
N PHE A 391 8.29 -19.59 -16.24
CA PHE A 391 7.30 -19.56 -15.18
C PHE A 391 6.54 -18.23 -15.22
N VAL A 392 5.32 -18.25 -15.75
CA VAL A 392 4.49 -17.07 -15.97
C VAL A 392 3.75 -16.71 -14.68
N LEU A 393 4.07 -15.56 -14.08
CA LEU A 393 3.51 -15.09 -12.81
C LEU A 393 2.04 -14.65 -12.90
N ASN A 394 1.58 -14.30 -14.10
CA ASN A 394 0.17 -14.06 -14.40
C ASN A 394 -0.50 -13.00 -13.49
N GLY A 395 0.20 -11.89 -13.22
CA GLY A 395 -0.29 -10.81 -12.36
C GLY A 395 -0.26 -11.10 -10.85
N ASN A 396 0.22 -12.26 -10.41
CA ASN A 396 0.36 -12.59 -8.99
C ASN A 396 1.67 -12.04 -8.37
N THR A 397 1.73 -12.05 -7.04
CA THR A 397 2.98 -11.84 -6.29
C THR A 397 3.64 -13.18 -5.98
N LEU A 398 4.94 -13.31 -6.26
CA LEU A 398 5.73 -14.49 -5.88
C LEU A 398 6.79 -14.12 -4.84
N THR A 399 6.75 -14.78 -3.68
CA THR A 399 7.76 -14.68 -2.62
C THR A 399 8.76 -15.83 -2.73
N ILE A 400 10.04 -15.48 -2.77
CA ILE A 400 11.16 -16.39 -3.04
C ILE A 400 12.13 -16.38 -1.86
N ASN A 401 12.34 -17.55 -1.24
CA ASN A 401 13.37 -17.76 -0.22
C ASN A 401 14.67 -18.29 -0.85
N ASN A 402 14.62 -19.21 -1.80
CA ASN A 402 15.80 -19.69 -2.51
C ASN A 402 15.46 -20.01 -3.97
N LEU A 403 16.37 -19.72 -4.90
CA LEU A 403 16.19 -20.02 -6.33
C LEU A 403 17.41 -20.76 -6.88
N ILE A 404 17.16 -21.98 -7.38
CA ILE A 404 18.13 -22.75 -8.15
C ILE A 404 17.69 -22.75 -9.61
N ARG A 405 18.60 -22.39 -10.51
CA ARG A 405 18.31 -22.31 -11.94
C ARG A 405 19.27 -23.17 -12.76
N ASN A 406 18.71 -23.93 -13.70
CA ASN A 406 19.48 -24.52 -14.81
C ASN A 406 19.37 -23.62 -16.05
N SER A 407 18.15 -23.40 -16.58
CA SER A 407 17.93 -22.50 -17.72
C SER A 407 16.64 -21.66 -17.65
N GLY A 408 15.61 -22.11 -16.91
CA GLY A 408 14.28 -21.48 -16.88
C GLY A 408 14.27 -20.02 -16.41
N THR A 409 13.18 -19.31 -16.69
CA THR A 409 13.04 -17.86 -16.41
C THR A 409 11.65 -17.51 -15.87
N PHE A 410 11.50 -16.35 -15.25
CA PHE A 410 10.19 -15.77 -14.91
C PHE A 410 9.63 -14.99 -16.11
N SER A 411 8.35 -15.19 -16.41
CA SER A 411 7.59 -14.34 -17.32
C SER A 411 6.59 -13.54 -16.49
N SER A 412 6.62 -12.22 -16.63
CA SER A 412 5.91 -11.29 -15.76
C SER A 412 5.19 -10.20 -16.56
N SER A 413 4.29 -9.50 -15.89
CA SER A 413 3.57 -8.35 -16.46
C SER A 413 3.58 -7.17 -15.48
N PRO A 414 3.19 -5.96 -15.92
CA PRO A 414 3.02 -4.80 -15.04
C PRO A 414 2.07 -5.00 -13.84
N ALA A 415 1.35 -6.12 -13.75
CA ALA A 415 0.54 -6.49 -12.58
C ALA A 415 1.27 -7.44 -11.61
N SER A 416 2.30 -8.15 -12.07
CA SER A 416 3.06 -9.13 -11.27
C SER A 416 4.00 -8.46 -10.28
N SER A 417 4.27 -9.11 -9.15
CA SER A 417 5.23 -8.65 -8.15
C SER A 417 6.15 -9.79 -7.71
N VAL A 418 7.37 -9.44 -7.29
CA VAL A 418 8.34 -10.39 -6.74
C VAL A 418 8.81 -9.88 -5.39
N VAL A 419 8.80 -10.76 -4.39
CA VAL A 419 9.34 -10.53 -3.05
C VAL A 419 10.49 -11.49 -2.82
N VAL A 420 11.63 -11.00 -2.36
CA VAL A 420 12.79 -11.81 -2.01
C VAL A 420 13.02 -11.75 -0.50
N ASN A 421 13.03 -12.92 0.13
CA ASN A 421 13.26 -13.09 1.56
C ASN A 421 14.62 -13.72 1.88
N GLY A 422 15.19 -14.48 0.94
CA GLY A 422 16.46 -15.14 1.17
C GLY A 422 17.66 -14.39 0.64
N THR A 423 18.81 -15.01 0.77
CA THR A 423 20.11 -14.46 0.40
C THR A 423 20.60 -15.02 -0.94
N ASN A 424 21.31 -14.21 -1.71
CA ASN A 424 21.94 -14.55 -2.98
C ASN A 424 20.97 -15.11 -4.03
N VAL A 425 19.75 -14.58 -4.09
CA VAL A 425 18.70 -15.05 -5.01
C VAL A 425 18.91 -14.44 -6.42
N PRO A 426 19.25 -15.24 -7.45
CA PRO A 426 19.55 -14.71 -8.78
C PRO A 426 18.27 -14.67 -9.65
N LEU A 427 17.77 -13.50 -9.98
CA LEU A 427 16.51 -13.33 -10.73
C LEU A 427 16.76 -13.30 -12.24
N PHE A 428 15.97 -14.08 -12.99
CA PHE A 428 16.03 -14.16 -14.45
C PHE A 428 14.64 -14.06 -15.04
N PHE A 429 14.46 -13.14 -15.97
CA PHE A 429 13.21 -12.83 -16.65
C PHE A 429 13.30 -13.14 -18.15
N THR A 430 12.21 -13.61 -18.71
CA THR A 430 12.08 -13.84 -20.16
C THR A 430 12.12 -12.50 -20.90
N ALA A 431 12.87 -12.43 -22.00
CA ALA A 431 12.87 -11.25 -22.86
C ALA A 431 11.45 -10.93 -23.35
N GLY A 432 11.06 -9.65 -23.31
CA GLY A 432 9.70 -9.21 -23.62
C GLY A 432 8.67 -9.33 -22.47
N PHE A 433 8.94 -10.16 -21.44
CA PHE A 433 8.04 -10.40 -20.30
C PHE A 433 8.74 -10.10 -18.96
N ARG A 434 9.47 -8.99 -18.92
CA ARG A 434 10.32 -8.58 -17.79
C ARG A 434 9.78 -7.38 -17.01
N PHE A 435 8.50 -7.04 -17.19
CA PHE A 435 7.86 -5.97 -16.45
C PHE A 435 7.26 -6.52 -15.18
N ILE A 436 7.49 -5.84 -14.06
CA ILE A 436 6.82 -6.10 -12.79
C ILE A 436 6.27 -4.79 -12.22
N ARG A 437 5.20 -4.90 -11.42
CA ARG A 437 4.73 -3.84 -10.56
C ARG A 437 5.74 -3.59 -9.45
N ASN A 438 5.96 -4.56 -8.57
CA ASN A 438 6.81 -4.34 -7.40
C ASN A 438 7.93 -5.37 -7.32
N LEU A 439 9.14 -4.90 -7.03
CA LEU A 439 10.24 -5.70 -6.51
C LEU A 439 10.47 -5.31 -5.07
N THR A 440 10.36 -6.27 -4.16
CA THR A 440 10.65 -6.07 -2.75
C THR A 440 11.79 -6.98 -2.33
N ILE A 441 12.86 -6.42 -1.81
CA ILE A 441 13.94 -7.17 -1.14
C ILE A 441 13.78 -6.89 0.36
N ASN A 442 13.30 -7.89 1.11
CA ASN A 442 13.02 -7.74 2.54
C ASN A 442 14.30 -7.62 3.37
N ASP A 443 14.16 -7.30 4.66
CA ASP A 443 15.28 -7.09 5.57
C ASP A 443 16.26 -8.27 5.55
N ASN A 444 17.56 -7.94 5.46
CA ASN A 444 18.68 -8.89 5.37
C ASN A 444 18.65 -9.85 4.15
N ALA A 445 17.71 -9.69 3.22
CA ALA A 445 17.66 -10.48 2.00
C ALA A 445 18.62 -9.93 0.94
N SER A 446 19.02 -10.77 -0.02
CA SER A 446 19.84 -10.31 -1.13
C SER A 446 19.48 -10.96 -2.46
N ALA A 447 19.48 -10.15 -3.52
CA ALA A 447 19.16 -10.57 -4.87
C ALA A 447 20.12 -9.98 -5.91
N SER A 448 20.29 -10.69 -7.02
CA SER A 448 21.02 -10.19 -8.19
C SER A 448 20.22 -10.37 -9.47
N LEU A 449 20.24 -9.38 -10.36
CA LEU A 449 19.58 -9.51 -11.66
C LEU A 449 20.50 -10.20 -12.66
N GLY A 450 20.16 -11.42 -13.06
CA GLY A 450 20.85 -12.16 -14.12
C GLY A 450 20.34 -11.83 -15.54
N SER A 451 19.26 -11.05 -15.65
CA SER A 451 18.70 -10.53 -16.90
C SER A 451 18.08 -9.15 -16.66
N ASP A 452 17.72 -8.47 -17.74
CA ASP A 452 17.04 -7.18 -17.68
C ASP A 452 15.70 -7.26 -16.94
N LEU A 453 15.38 -6.22 -16.17
CA LEU A 453 14.15 -6.06 -15.41
C LEU A 453 13.63 -4.63 -15.53
N ASP A 454 12.33 -4.49 -15.75
CA ASP A 454 11.64 -3.21 -15.86
C ASP A 454 10.62 -3.09 -14.71
N ILE A 455 10.78 -2.10 -13.83
CA ILE A 455 9.73 -1.70 -12.89
C ILE A 455 8.76 -0.81 -13.67
N ALA A 456 7.49 -1.23 -13.73
CA ALA A 456 6.49 -0.61 -14.58
C ALA A 456 6.20 0.84 -14.18
N GLY A 457 6.02 1.73 -15.15
CA GLY A 457 5.36 3.03 -14.93
C GLY A 457 3.85 2.93 -15.11
N GLY A 458 3.17 4.07 -15.13
CA GLY A 458 1.75 4.18 -15.47
C GLY A 458 0.78 4.34 -14.31
N THR A 459 -0.52 4.15 -14.58
CA THR A 459 -1.59 4.34 -13.58
C THR A 459 -1.36 3.52 -12.32
N ASN A 460 -0.85 2.29 -12.47
CA ASN A 460 -0.42 1.43 -11.38
C ASN A 460 1.10 1.33 -11.39
N TYR A 461 1.77 2.49 -11.27
CA TYR A 461 3.22 2.56 -11.27
C TYR A 461 3.82 1.64 -10.20
N GLY A 462 4.97 1.10 -10.55
CA GLY A 462 5.68 0.12 -9.78
C GLY A 462 6.64 0.73 -8.77
N THR A 463 6.94 -0.04 -7.73
CA THR A 463 7.84 0.37 -6.64
C THR A 463 8.95 -0.67 -6.45
N LEU A 464 10.19 -0.18 -6.40
CA LEU A 464 11.33 -0.91 -5.85
C LEU A 464 11.44 -0.64 -4.35
N SER A 465 11.38 -1.68 -3.52
CA SER A 465 11.53 -1.58 -2.06
C SER A 465 12.73 -2.41 -1.61
N VAL A 466 13.59 -1.82 -0.77
CA VAL A 466 14.80 -2.46 -0.23
C VAL A 466 14.85 -2.22 1.27
N GLY A 467 14.78 -3.31 2.04
CA GLY A 467 14.75 -3.29 3.51
C GLY A 467 16.10 -3.01 4.17
N SER A 468 16.11 -3.02 5.49
CA SER A 468 17.32 -2.85 6.31
C SER A 468 18.25 -4.07 6.17
N GLY A 469 19.53 -3.83 5.92
CA GLY A 469 20.52 -4.90 5.65
C GLY A 469 20.34 -5.60 4.31
N ALA A 470 19.33 -5.22 3.51
CA ALA A 470 19.04 -5.85 2.24
C ALA A 470 20.00 -5.40 1.14
N THR A 471 20.31 -6.26 0.16
CA THR A 471 21.17 -5.92 -0.98
C THR A 471 20.56 -6.33 -2.32
N LEU A 472 20.38 -5.38 -3.23
CA LEU A 472 20.06 -5.63 -4.64
C LEU A 472 21.28 -5.33 -5.51
N ASN A 473 21.83 -6.33 -6.19
CA ASN A 473 22.79 -6.13 -7.26
C ASN A 473 22.08 -6.10 -8.61
N THR A 474 21.99 -4.92 -9.22
CA THR A 474 21.27 -4.73 -10.48
C THR A 474 22.03 -5.27 -11.68
N GLN A 475 23.35 -5.51 -11.57
CA GLN A 475 24.24 -5.82 -12.68
C GLN A 475 24.06 -4.89 -13.90
N ASN A 476 23.66 -3.63 -13.68
CA ASN A 476 23.33 -2.63 -14.70
C ASN A 476 22.09 -2.97 -15.56
N ARG A 477 21.19 -3.83 -15.07
CA ARG A 477 20.06 -4.41 -15.80
C ARG A 477 18.68 -3.93 -15.34
N LEU A 478 18.61 -2.98 -14.41
CA LEU A 478 17.36 -2.46 -13.87
C LEU A 478 16.96 -1.15 -14.55
N THR A 479 15.68 -1.06 -14.96
CA THR A 479 15.07 0.19 -15.44
C THR A 479 13.82 0.53 -14.65
N LEU A 480 13.72 1.77 -14.17
CA LEU A 480 12.49 2.37 -13.64
C LEU A 480 11.77 3.09 -14.78
N ARG A 481 10.63 2.56 -15.21
CA ARG A 481 9.94 3.02 -16.42
C ARG A 481 9.02 4.20 -16.15
N SER A 482 8.79 5.01 -17.18
CA SER A 482 7.85 6.13 -17.11
C SER A 482 7.00 6.21 -18.38
N ASN A 483 5.72 6.54 -18.23
CA ASN A 483 4.82 6.81 -19.35
C ASN A 483 3.92 8.01 -19.04
N ALA A 484 2.91 8.25 -19.89
CA ALA A 484 1.96 9.37 -19.79
C ALA A 484 1.00 9.33 -18.59
N THR A 485 1.04 8.29 -17.74
CA THR A 485 0.16 8.13 -16.58
C THR A 485 0.91 7.94 -15.25
N GLY A 486 2.23 7.70 -15.26
CA GLY A 486 3.03 7.58 -14.04
C GLY A 486 4.47 7.12 -14.28
N THR A 487 5.32 7.32 -13.28
CA THR A 487 6.74 6.97 -13.23
C THR A 487 6.96 5.95 -12.10
N ALA A 488 7.69 4.87 -12.40
CA ALA A 488 8.17 3.93 -11.39
C ALA A 488 9.07 4.63 -10.36
N ARG A 489 9.08 4.13 -9.12
CA ARG A 489 9.82 4.77 -8.03
C ARG A 489 10.62 3.79 -7.19
N VAL A 490 11.49 4.35 -6.36
CA VAL A 490 12.14 3.67 -5.24
C VAL A 490 11.45 4.13 -3.96
N ALA A 491 10.98 3.18 -3.16
CA ALA A 491 10.43 3.46 -1.84
C ALA A 491 11.47 4.12 -0.92
N GLU A 492 11.02 4.60 0.23
CA GLU A 492 11.91 4.87 1.35
C GLU A 492 12.77 3.64 1.66
N ILE A 493 14.07 3.83 1.71
CA ILE A 493 15.01 2.83 2.22
C ILE A 493 15.24 3.18 3.69
N PRO A 494 15.05 2.24 4.64
CA PRO A 494 15.33 2.50 6.04
C PRO A 494 16.72 3.11 6.23
N ALA A 495 16.83 4.17 7.03
CA ALA A 495 18.07 4.91 7.21
C ALA A 495 18.55 4.86 8.67
N ASN A 496 19.86 4.95 8.86
CA ASN A 496 20.45 5.09 10.18
C ASN A 496 20.02 6.44 10.80
N PRO A 497 19.43 6.48 12.00
CA PRO A 497 18.89 7.71 12.58
C PRO A 497 19.96 8.77 12.91
N THR A 498 21.22 8.37 13.06
CA THR A 498 22.33 9.27 13.41
C THR A 498 23.05 9.81 12.17
N THR A 499 23.36 8.94 11.21
CA THR A 499 24.14 9.33 10.02
C THR A 499 23.29 9.66 8.80
N GLY A 500 22.03 9.20 8.79
CA GLY A 500 21.12 9.25 7.64
C GLY A 500 21.53 8.31 6.50
N ALA A 501 22.54 7.45 6.68
CA ALA A 501 22.94 6.49 5.66
C ALA A 501 21.83 5.46 5.43
N ALA A 502 21.56 5.10 4.17
CA ALA A 502 20.63 4.03 3.84
C ALA A 502 21.15 2.69 4.40
N LEU A 503 20.26 1.91 5.02
CA LEU A 503 20.54 0.59 5.58
C LEU A 503 20.34 -0.53 4.55
N GLY A 504 19.60 -0.27 3.48
CA GLY A 504 19.50 -1.13 2.30
C GLY A 504 20.41 -0.64 1.18
N THR A 505 21.01 -1.57 0.42
CA THR A 505 21.99 -1.25 -0.62
C THR A 505 21.48 -1.66 -2.01
N ILE A 506 21.57 -0.74 -2.98
CA ILE A 506 21.39 -1.02 -4.40
C ILE A 506 22.74 -0.81 -5.09
N THR A 507 23.33 -1.88 -5.63
CA THR A 507 24.62 -1.85 -6.34
C THR A 507 24.43 -2.02 -7.84
N GLY A 508 25.26 -1.34 -8.62
CA GLY A 508 25.16 -1.28 -10.08
C GLY A 508 24.27 -0.14 -10.59
N ASN A 509 24.30 0.08 -11.90
CA ASN A 509 23.56 1.15 -12.55
C ASN A 509 22.06 0.81 -12.61
N VAL A 510 21.24 1.85 -12.47
CA VAL A 510 19.80 1.84 -12.71
C VAL A 510 19.50 2.88 -13.77
N THR A 511 18.72 2.51 -14.77
CA THR A 511 18.19 3.48 -15.74
C THR A 511 16.88 4.04 -15.22
N VAL A 512 16.80 5.35 -15.01
CA VAL A 512 15.58 6.04 -14.55
C VAL A 512 15.00 6.83 -15.72
N GLU A 513 13.79 6.47 -16.14
CA GLU A 513 13.05 7.15 -17.21
C GLU A 513 12.17 8.28 -16.66
N ARG A 514 12.03 9.35 -17.44
CA ARG A 514 11.07 10.43 -17.23
C ARG A 514 10.32 10.70 -18.52
N PHE A 515 9.00 10.50 -18.49
CA PHE A 515 8.12 10.82 -19.60
C PHE A 515 7.89 12.33 -19.69
N ILE A 516 7.98 12.86 -20.91
CA ILE A 516 7.76 14.25 -21.25
C ILE A 516 6.60 14.35 -22.26
N SER A 517 5.58 15.13 -21.90
CA SER A 517 4.41 15.38 -22.74
C SER A 517 4.77 16.07 -24.07
N ALA A 518 3.91 15.87 -25.09
CA ALA A 518 4.02 16.49 -26.41
C ALA A 518 3.74 18.01 -26.37
N GLN A 519 4.63 18.74 -25.72
CA GLN A 519 4.51 20.18 -25.55
C GLN A 519 5.89 20.83 -25.56
N ARG A 520 6.05 21.76 -26.49
CA ARG A 520 7.17 22.71 -26.55
C ARG A 520 7.12 23.59 -25.30
N ALA A 521 8.02 23.34 -24.35
CA ALA A 521 8.08 24.10 -23.11
C ALA A 521 9.42 23.93 -22.40
N TRP A 522 9.74 24.93 -21.57
CA TRP A 522 10.78 24.81 -20.55
C TRP A 522 10.32 23.85 -19.45
N ARG A 523 11.28 23.14 -18.86
CA ARG A 523 11.08 22.23 -17.73
C ARG A 523 12.29 22.32 -16.82
N LEU A 524 12.06 22.36 -15.51
CA LEU A 524 13.13 22.31 -14.53
C LEU A 524 13.38 20.83 -14.16
N LEU A 525 14.43 20.24 -14.73
CA LEU A 525 14.71 18.81 -14.66
C LEU A 525 15.82 18.51 -13.65
N ALA A 526 15.68 17.36 -12.98
CA ALA A 526 16.66 16.83 -12.03
C ALA A 526 17.17 15.46 -12.47
N VAL A 527 18.28 15.05 -11.88
CA VAL A 527 19.02 13.83 -12.23
C VAL A 527 19.14 12.95 -10.99
N PRO A 528 18.33 11.87 -10.88
CA PRO A 528 18.28 11.02 -9.69
C PRO A 528 19.39 9.95 -9.64
N THR A 529 20.26 9.92 -10.64
CA THR A 529 21.40 9.01 -10.73
C THR A 529 22.72 9.75 -10.56
N ALA A 530 23.74 9.06 -10.04
CA ALA A 530 25.13 9.51 -10.02
C ALA A 530 26.00 8.68 -10.97
N GLY A 531 27.19 9.17 -11.31
CA GLY A 531 28.13 8.49 -12.20
C GLY A 531 28.70 9.40 -13.28
N SER A 532 29.34 8.80 -14.28
CA SER A 532 30.05 9.52 -15.36
C SER A 532 29.25 9.69 -16.65
N GLN A 533 27.98 9.27 -16.69
CA GLN A 533 27.14 9.44 -17.87
C GLN A 533 27.05 10.92 -18.24
N THR A 534 27.34 11.26 -19.50
CA THR A 534 27.31 12.65 -19.98
C THR A 534 25.91 13.07 -20.42
N ILE A 535 25.66 14.38 -20.55
CA ILE A 535 24.39 14.89 -21.12
C ILE A 535 24.16 14.32 -22.52
N ARG A 536 25.23 14.18 -23.31
CA ARG A 536 25.19 13.56 -24.63
C ARG A 536 24.78 12.08 -24.59
N GLN A 537 25.30 11.31 -23.64
CA GLN A 537 24.94 9.90 -23.49
C GLN A 537 23.52 9.70 -22.94
N SER A 538 23.03 10.65 -22.14
CA SER A 538 21.71 10.62 -21.54
C SER A 538 20.66 11.21 -22.48
N TRP A 539 20.43 12.53 -22.42
CA TRP A 539 19.30 13.18 -23.09
C TRP A 539 19.45 13.30 -24.61
N GLN A 540 20.66 13.21 -25.16
CA GLN A 540 20.87 13.10 -26.61
C GLN A 540 20.95 11.64 -27.09
N GLU A 541 20.81 10.65 -26.20
CA GLU A 541 20.78 9.22 -26.52
C GLU A 541 22.03 8.73 -27.28
N ASN A 542 23.17 9.42 -27.04
CA ASN A 542 24.45 9.23 -27.70
C ASN A 542 24.36 9.18 -29.25
N GLN A 543 23.35 9.81 -29.82
CA GLN A 543 23.15 9.80 -31.26
C GLN A 543 24.22 10.63 -31.97
N PRO A 544 24.45 10.38 -33.28
CA PRO A 544 25.19 11.31 -34.11
C PRO A 544 24.57 12.71 -34.01
N GLN A 545 25.44 13.70 -34.05
CA GLN A 545 25.07 15.11 -33.90
C GLN A 545 23.98 15.51 -34.89
N GLY A 546 22.90 16.12 -34.40
CA GLY A 546 21.76 16.56 -35.22
C GLY A 546 20.89 15.44 -35.82
N SER A 547 21.21 14.17 -35.53
CA SER A 547 20.47 13.02 -36.06
C SER A 547 19.01 13.00 -35.58
N THR A 548 18.08 12.86 -36.51
CA THR A 548 16.62 12.81 -36.30
C THR A 548 16.01 11.42 -36.36
N SER A 549 16.84 10.37 -36.48
CA SER A 549 16.35 9.01 -36.73
C SER A 549 15.69 8.33 -35.52
N LEU A 550 15.96 8.81 -34.30
CA LEU A 550 15.44 8.21 -33.07
C LEU A 550 14.12 8.87 -32.65
N SER A 551 13.02 8.12 -32.70
CA SER A 551 11.72 8.56 -32.19
C SER A 551 11.45 8.06 -30.76
N GLY A 552 10.68 8.85 -29.99
CA GLY A 552 10.18 8.56 -28.65
C GLY A 552 11.20 8.68 -27.52
N ARG A 553 12.47 8.97 -27.80
CA ARG A 553 13.55 9.05 -26.81
C ARG A 553 14.49 10.22 -27.06
N GLY A 554 14.98 10.80 -25.97
CA GLY A 554 15.91 11.93 -26.00
C GLY A 554 15.33 13.18 -26.66
N PHE A 555 16.14 14.21 -26.85
CA PHE A 555 15.79 15.39 -27.63
C PHE A 555 17.04 16.04 -28.24
N GLN A 556 16.84 16.96 -29.18
CA GLN A 556 17.93 17.75 -29.74
C GLN A 556 18.34 18.86 -28.79
N ILE A 557 19.63 18.96 -28.45
CA ILE A 557 20.15 20.02 -27.57
C ILE A 557 20.87 21.09 -28.41
N SER A 558 20.35 22.32 -28.41
CA SER A 558 21.02 23.49 -28.99
C SER A 558 21.87 24.24 -27.97
N GLY A 559 23.00 24.81 -28.41
CA GLY A 559 23.92 25.62 -27.61
C GLY A 559 24.57 26.75 -28.42
N GLU A 560 25.29 27.64 -27.72
CA GLU A 560 25.94 28.82 -28.31
C GLU A 560 27.19 28.48 -29.13
N THR A 561 27.80 27.32 -28.88
CA THR A 561 28.92 26.78 -29.64
C THR A 561 28.49 25.52 -30.39
N PHE A 562 28.76 25.44 -31.69
CA PHE A 562 28.46 24.26 -32.51
C PHE A 562 29.52 24.14 -33.62
N PRO A 563 30.04 22.93 -33.93
CA PRO A 563 29.75 21.63 -33.33
C PRO A 563 30.61 21.27 -32.11
N ALA A 564 31.69 22.04 -31.86
CA ALA A 564 32.57 21.83 -30.72
C ALA A 564 31.75 21.85 -29.42
N ASN A 565 31.95 20.88 -28.54
CA ASN A 565 31.23 20.68 -27.26
C ASN A 565 29.93 19.83 -27.29
N GLY A 566 29.63 19.16 -28.41
CA GLY A 566 28.67 18.04 -28.45
C GLY A 566 27.18 18.42 -28.62
N PHE A 567 26.88 19.70 -28.80
CA PHE A 567 25.53 20.20 -29.08
C PHE A 567 25.01 19.72 -30.44
N ASP A 568 23.71 19.47 -30.57
CA ASP A 568 23.08 19.05 -31.83
C ASP A 568 22.86 20.21 -32.82
N MET A 569 22.75 21.46 -32.34
CA MET A 569 22.49 22.65 -33.17
C MET A 569 23.05 23.94 -32.55
N LEU A 570 23.35 24.92 -33.40
CA LEU A 570 23.68 26.29 -32.98
C LEU A 570 22.43 27.08 -32.57
N SER A 571 22.48 27.78 -31.44
CA SER A 571 21.45 28.75 -31.03
C SER A 571 22.01 29.75 -30.02
N THR A 572 21.66 31.03 -30.16
CA THR A 572 21.92 32.08 -29.17
C THR A 572 21.05 31.97 -27.91
N VAL A 573 20.08 31.04 -27.90
CA VAL A 573 19.29 30.69 -26.73
C VAL A 573 19.48 29.20 -26.46
N PRO A 574 20.47 28.82 -25.62
CA PRO A 574 20.75 27.43 -25.29
C PRO A 574 19.52 26.72 -24.75
N SER A 575 19.30 25.48 -25.20
CA SER A 575 18.14 24.68 -24.77
C SER A 575 18.30 24.05 -23.40
N VAL A 576 19.52 24.03 -22.85
CA VAL A 576 19.79 23.55 -21.48
C VAL A 576 20.60 24.62 -20.76
N LYS A 577 20.11 25.01 -19.59
CA LYS A 577 20.70 26.09 -18.78
C LYS A 577 20.78 25.67 -17.32
N VAL A 578 21.69 26.29 -16.58
CA VAL A 578 21.85 26.14 -15.13
C VAL A 578 21.67 27.51 -14.48
N TRP A 579 21.16 27.53 -13.24
CA TRP A 579 21.00 28.76 -12.49
C TRP A 579 22.36 29.32 -12.07
N ASP A 580 22.61 30.58 -12.39
CA ASP A 580 23.79 31.33 -11.97
C ASP A 580 23.36 32.42 -10.95
N PRO A 581 23.69 32.24 -9.66
CA PRO A 581 23.29 33.18 -8.62
C PRO A 581 23.96 34.56 -8.80
N SER A 582 25.12 34.65 -9.44
CA SER A 582 25.88 35.90 -9.56
C SER A 582 25.18 36.96 -10.42
N ILE A 583 24.37 36.51 -11.38
CA ILE A 583 23.56 37.36 -12.25
C ILE A 583 22.05 37.20 -12.01
N ALA A 584 21.67 36.41 -11.01
CA ALA A 584 20.30 36.02 -10.71
C ALA A 584 19.51 35.56 -11.95
N ASN A 585 20.14 34.72 -12.80
CA ASN A 585 19.55 34.26 -14.05
C ASN A 585 20.10 32.90 -14.50
N TYR A 586 19.51 32.30 -15.54
CA TYR A 586 19.95 31.05 -16.12
C TYR A 586 20.99 31.26 -17.24
N THR A 587 22.14 30.59 -17.13
CA THR A 587 23.22 30.57 -18.14
C THR A 587 23.25 29.25 -18.88
N GLY A 588 23.61 29.28 -20.17
CA GLY A 588 23.74 28.07 -20.99
C GLY A 588 24.82 27.14 -20.45
N ILE A 589 24.59 25.82 -20.54
CA ILE A 589 25.68 24.86 -20.33
C ILE A 589 26.76 25.06 -21.39
N THR A 590 28.02 24.82 -21.04
CA THR A 590 29.17 25.01 -21.94
C THR A 590 29.44 23.81 -22.83
N SER A 591 28.99 22.62 -22.45
CA SER A 591 29.21 21.37 -23.18
C SER A 591 28.20 20.29 -22.79
N THR A 592 27.82 19.42 -23.71
CA THR A 592 27.04 18.21 -23.42
C THR A 592 27.93 16.98 -23.17
N LEU A 593 29.25 17.13 -23.32
CA LEU A 593 30.23 16.09 -23.03
C LEU A 593 30.59 16.02 -21.53
N THR A 594 30.06 16.92 -20.72
CA THR A 594 30.20 16.88 -19.26
C THR A 594 29.24 15.87 -18.63
N PRO A 595 29.59 15.29 -17.46
CA PRO A 595 28.68 14.45 -16.70
C PRO A 595 27.33 15.15 -16.43
N ILE A 596 26.23 14.41 -16.59
CA ILE A 596 24.88 14.91 -16.32
C ILE A 596 24.55 14.97 -14.82
N VAL A 597 25.34 14.28 -13.98
CA VAL A 597 25.15 14.29 -12.54
C VAL A 597 25.26 15.73 -12.01
N SER A 598 24.22 16.15 -11.30
CA SER A 598 24.13 17.48 -10.71
C SER A 598 23.24 17.45 -9.47
N ASP A 599 23.55 18.29 -8.49
CA ASP A 599 22.66 18.60 -7.38
C ASP A 599 21.76 19.81 -7.70
N ALA A 600 22.15 20.63 -8.68
CA ALA A 600 21.34 21.71 -9.24
C ALA A 600 20.41 21.16 -10.35
N ALA A 601 19.25 21.78 -10.49
CA ALA A 601 18.31 21.47 -11.57
C ALA A 601 18.67 22.18 -12.87
N TYR A 602 18.40 21.53 -14.00
CA TYR A 602 18.57 22.08 -15.34
C TYR A 602 17.28 22.71 -15.83
N MET A 603 17.34 23.96 -16.28
CA MET A 603 16.25 24.57 -17.03
C MET A 603 16.38 24.14 -18.49
N THR A 604 15.45 23.31 -18.95
CA THR A 604 15.57 22.58 -20.22
C THR A 604 14.38 22.83 -21.14
N PHE A 605 14.64 23.36 -22.33
CA PHE A 605 13.65 23.57 -23.38
C PHE A 605 13.52 22.34 -24.27
N ILE A 606 12.41 21.63 -24.13
CA ILE A 606 12.15 20.41 -24.89
C ILE A 606 11.11 20.71 -25.96
N ARG A 607 11.47 20.44 -27.22
CA ARG A 607 10.57 20.61 -28.37
C ARG A 607 9.76 19.35 -28.69
N GLY A 608 10.34 18.20 -28.41
CA GLY A 608 9.82 16.87 -28.66
C GLY A 608 10.95 15.87 -28.53
N ASP A 609 10.74 14.66 -29.05
CA ASP A 609 11.81 13.69 -29.23
C ASP A 609 12.88 14.18 -30.22
N ARG A 610 13.90 13.35 -30.50
CA ARG A 610 14.97 13.73 -31.42
C ARG A 610 14.52 13.97 -32.86
N THR A 611 13.29 13.63 -33.26
CA THR A 611 12.80 13.92 -34.61
C THR A 611 12.53 15.43 -34.82
N ILE A 612 12.48 16.21 -33.73
CA ILE A 612 12.06 17.62 -33.75
C ILE A 612 13.26 18.58 -33.65
N ASN A 613 13.69 19.09 -34.81
CA ASN A 613 14.83 20.02 -34.92
C ASN A 613 14.41 21.50 -34.99
N TYR A 614 13.21 21.81 -35.46
CA TYR A 614 12.73 23.18 -35.62
C TYR A 614 11.67 23.53 -34.59
N VAL A 615 11.69 24.78 -34.12
CA VAL A 615 10.72 25.30 -33.13
C VAL A 615 9.28 25.36 -33.68
N THR A 616 9.11 25.36 -35.00
CA THR A 616 7.82 25.37 -35.70
C THR A 616 7.21 23.98 -35.87
N SER A 617 8.01 22.91 -35.83
CA SER A 617 7.56 21.52 -36.05
C SER A 617 6.76 20.98 -34.88
N SER A 618 5.59 20.38 -35.13
CA SER A 618 4.68 19.76 -34.14
C SER A 618 5.41 19.02 -33.01
N ALA A 619 5.07 19.35 -31.76
CA ALA A 619 5.73 18.75 -30.60
C ALA A 619 5.34 17.27 -30.46
N THR A 620 6.31 16.43 -30.10
CA THR A 620 6.12 14.99 -29.85
C THR A 620 6.40 14.66 -28.40
N THR A 621 5.90 13.53 -27.90
CA THR A 621 6.29 13.02 -26.58
C THR A 621 7.71 12.48 -26.62
N THR A 622 8.44 12.54 -25.51
CA THR A 622 9.75 11.89 -25.41
C THR A 622 9.97 11.29 -24.02
N ILE A 623 10.78 10.24 -23.95
CA ILE A 623 11.33 9.72 -22.70
C ILE A 623 12.77 10.18 -22.59
N LEU A 624 13.07 10.90 -21.50
CA LEU A 624 14.43 11.17 -21.08
C LEU A 624 14.87 10.11 -20.08
N ARG A 625 16.14 9.71 -20.11
CA ARG A 625 16.64 8.70 -19.18
C ARG A 625 18.05 8.98 -18.73
N THR A 626 18.30 8.72 -17.46
CA THR A 626 19.62 8.80 -16.83
C THR A 626 19.99 7.41 -16.32
N SER A 627 21.26 7.03 -16.40
CA SER A 627 21.74 5.71 -15.99
C SER A 627 23.00 5.86 -15.15
N GLY A 628 22.98 5.25 -13.97
CA GLY A 628 24.03 5.36 -12.98
C GLY A 628 23.60 4.77 -11.64
N THR A 629 24.42 4.92 -10.61
CA THR A 629 24.01 4.51 -9.26
C THR A 629 22.91 5.41 -8.76
N LEU A 630 21.96 4.87 -7.99
CA LEU A 630 20.90 5.69 -7.40
C LEU A 630 21.45 6.50 -6.22
N LYS A 631 21.07 7.78 -6.15
CA LYS A 631 21.29 8.60 -4.96
C LYS A 631 20.31 8.12 -3.88
N THR A 632 20.82 7.69 -2.72
CA THR A 632 20.05 7.08 -1.61
C THR A 632 20.62 7.54 -0.27
N GLY A 633 19.87 7.31 0.81
CA GLY A 633 20.23 7.81 2.14
C GLY A 633 20.26 9.33 2.18
N LYS A 634 20.93 9.89 3.17
CA LYS A 634 21.23 11.32 3.25
C LYS A 634 22.02 11.77 2.02
N TYR A 635 21.42 12.62 1.21
CA TYR A 635 22.04 13.10 -0.03
C TYR A 635 21.83 14.61 -0.24
N PRO A 636 22.82 15.36 -0.76
CA PRO A 636 24.23 14.96 -0.79
C PRO A 636 24.75 14.76 0.65
N SER A 637 25.99 14.26 0.79
CA SER A 637 26.56 13.98 2.11
C SER A 637 26.63 15.23 3.01
N SER A 638 26.79 16.40 2.40
CA SER A 638 26.73 17.71 3.04
C SER A 638 25.49 18.47 2.61
N ALA A 639 24.89 19.23 3.54
CA ALA A 639 23.70 20.01 3.26
C ALA A 639 23.97 21.10 2.22
N LEU A 640 22.96 21.40 1.39
CA LEU A 640 23.04 22.38 0.32
C LEU A 640 22.82 23.79 0.88
N THR A 641 23.85 24.64 0.87
CA THR A 641 23.77 26.05 1.30
C THR A 641 22.85 26.91 0.41
N VAL A 642 21.94 27.66 1.00
CA VAL A 642 21.17 28.72 0.33
C VAL A 642 21.66 30.04 0.90
N ASN A 643 22.31 30.86 0.09
CA ASN A 643 22.86 32.15 0.56
C ASN A 643 21.74 33.16 0.82
N ALA A 644 21.93 34.01 1.82
CA ALA A 644 21.03 35.14 2.08
C ALA A 644 20.87 36.02 0.84
N GLY A 645 19.62 36.34 0.49
CA GLY A 645 19.28 37.21 -0.61
C GLY A 645 19.35 36.57 -2.00
N GLU A 646 19.72 35.28 -2.11
CA GLU A 646 19.92 34.59 -3.39
C GLU A 646 18.95 33.40 -3.58
N PHE A 647 18.54 33.17 -4.82
CA PHE A 647 17.85 31.93 -5.19
C PHE A 647 18.87 30.81 -5.42
N ARG A 648 18.45 29.57 -5.13
CA ARG A 648 19.19 28.35 -5.49
C ARG A 648 18.28 27.38 -6.24
N ALA A 649 18.74 26.89 -7.39
CA ALA A 649 18.13 25.75 -8.08
C ALA A 649 18.61 24.44 -7.48
N ILE A 650 17.68 23.54 -7.15
CA ILE A 650 17.96 22.24 -6.55
C ILE A 650 17.19 21.16 -7.32
N GLY A 651 17.87 20.09 -7.69
CA GLY A 651 17.23 18.91 -8.27
C GLY A 651 16.75 17.96 -7.18
N ASN A 652 15.57 17.34 -7.34
CA ASN A 652 15.22 16.18 -6.53
C ASN A 652 16.24 15.05 -6.80
N PRO A 653 17.05 14.64 -5.81
CA PRO A 653 18.07 13.63 -6.01
C PRO A 653 17.50 12.22 -6.07
N TYR A 654 16.29 11.98 -5.57
CA TYR A 654 15.74 10.64 -5.47
C TYR A 654 14.94 10.25 -6.70
N ALA A 655 15.02 8.96 -7.05
CA ALA A 655 14.11 8.34 -8.01
C ALA A 655 12.73 8.08 -7.36
N SER A 656 12.17 9.09 -6.71
CA SER A 656 10.86 9.10 -6.04
C SER A 656 10.36 10.53 -5.91
N ALA A 657 9.06 10.73 -5.75
CA ALA A 657 8.54 12.03 -5.34
C ALA A 657 9.00 12.35 -3.90
N ILE A 658 9.24 13.62 -3.61
CA ILE A 658 9.60 14.08 -2.26
C ILE A 658 8.62 15.14 -1.75
N ASP A 659 8.43 15.16 -0.44
CA ASP A 659 7.67 16.17 0.27
C ASP A 659 8.63 17.22 0.83
N PHE A 660 8.49 18.48 0.37
CA PHE A 660 9.33 19.58 0.83
C PHE A 660 9.18 19.86 2.33
N ASN A 661 8.03 19.52 2.93
CA ASN A 661 7.77 19.73 4.35
C ASN A 661 8.59 18.79 5.24
N LYS A 662 9.01 17.65 4.69
CA LYS A 662 9.84 16.65 5.39
C LYS A 662 11.34 16.85 5.20
N LEU A 663 11.75 17.80 4.35
CA LEU A 663 13.17 18.12 4.20
C LEU A 663 13.68 18.84 5.45
N THR A 664 14.92 18.51 5.85
CA THR A 664 15.60 19.27 6.90
C THR A 664 16.06 20.61 6.34
N ARG A 665 15.60 21.70 6.97
CA ARG A 665 15.92 23.08 6.63
C ARG A 665 16.51 23.79 7.84
N THR A 666 17.49 24.66 7.63
CA THR A 666 18.11 25.45 8.71
C THR A 666 18.33 26.89 8.26
N GLY A 667 18.61 27.77 9.23
CA GLY A 667 18.81 29.21 8.97
C GLY A 667 17.52 29.85 8.47
N GLY A 668 17.65 30.82 7.56
CA GLY A 668 16.51 31.55 7.00
C GLY A 668 15.89 30.92 5.75
N VAL A 669 15.91 29.60 5.57
CA VAL A 669 15.22 28.94 4.44
C VAL A 669 13.77 28.67 4.84
N PRO A 670 12.79 29.38 4.25
CA PRO A 670 11.38 29.24 4.61
C PRO A 670 10.78 27.93 4.10
N ASN A 671 9.58 27.61 4.60
CA ASN A 671 8.75 26.53 4.07
C ASN A 671 8.04 26.94 2.76
N THR A 672 8.83 27.43 1.81
CA THR A 672 8.40 27.96 0.51
C THR A 672 9.38 27.51 -0.56
N PHE A 673 8.85 27.06 -1.70
CA PHE A 673 9.66 26.66 -2.85
C PHE A 673 8.94 26.99 -4.16
N TYR A 674 9.69 26.98 -5.26
CA TYR A 674 9.18 27.36 -6.58
C TYR A 674 9.40 26.23 -7.57
N VAL A 675 8.38 25.91 -8.34
CA VAL A 675 8.44 24.86 -9.37
C VAL A 675 8.08 25.46 -10.73
N TRP A 676 8.68 24.93 -11.79
CA TRP A 676 8.34 25.34 -13.15
C TRP A 676 7.16 24.50 -13.66
N ASP A 677 6.09 25.16 -14.06
CA ASP A 677 4.93 24.52 -14.68
C ASP A 677 4.95 24.72 -16.20
N PRO A 678 5.24 23.68 -16.98
CA PRO A 678 5.26 23.79 -18.44
C PRO A 678 3.90 24.17 -19.03
N LYS A 679 2.77 23.88 -18.37
CA LYS A 679 1.42 24.13 -18.89
C LYS A 679 0.80 25.44 -18.42
N LEU A 680 1.43 26.19 -17.51
CA LEU A 680 0.84 27.39 -16.92
C LEU A 680 0.32 28.37 -17.99
N THR A 681 1.11 28.56 -19.04
CA THR A 681 0.83 29.50 -20.14
C THR A 681 0.25 28.82 -21.40
N THR A 682 -0.35 27.64 -21.26
CA THR A 682 -0.90 26.88 -22.40
C THR A 682 -2.36 27.20 -22.70
N GLY A 683 -2.67 27.39 -23.99
CA GLY A 683 -4.00 27.52 -24.57
C GLY A 683 -3.94 27.27 -26.09
N PRO A 684 -5.07 26.95 -26.76
CA PRO A 684 -5.12 26.66 -28.20
C PRO A 684 -4.50 27.77 -29.07
N SER A 685 -4.56 29.01 -28.57
CA SER A 685 -4.09 30.23 -29.22
C SER A 685 -2.82 30.85 -28.61
N SER A 686 -2.12 30.14 -27.72
CA SER A 686 -0.93 30.67 -27.05
C SER A 686 0.30 30.62 -27.97
N THR A 687 0.68 31.78 -28.53
CA THR A 687 1.86 31.93 -29.39
C THR A 687 3.19 31.69 -28.64
N TYR A 688 3.20 31.67 -27.29
CA TYR A 688 4.41 31.67 -26.46
C TYR A 688 4.31 30.78 -25.18
N GLY A 689 3.44 29.76 -25.18
CA GLY A 689 3.11 28.88 -24.03
C GLY A 689 4.22 27.92 -23.57
N PHE A 690 5.37 28.45 -23.16
CA PHE A 690 6.55 27.69 -22.75
C PHE A 690 6.64 27.39 -21.24
N GLY A 691 5.61 27.70 -20.47
CA GLY A 691 5.51 27.51 -19.02
C GLY A 691 5.74 28.78 -18.19
N GLY A 692 5.73 28.63 -16.86
CA GLY A 692 6.04 29.69 -15.90
C GLY A 692 6.20 29.15 -14.47
N PHE A 693 6.73 29.98 -13.57
CA PHE A 693 6.93 29.60 -12.16
C PHE A 693 5.63 29.57 -11.37
N ARG A 694 5.59 28.62 -10.42
CA ARG A 694 4.57 28.48 -9.40
C ARG A 694 5.26 28.49 -8.06
N THR A 695 4.78 29.32 -7.15
CA THR A 695 5.28 29.40 -5.79
C THR A 695 4.37 28.58 -4.89
N ILE A 696 4.97 27.71 -4.09
CA ILE A 696 4.29 26.83 -3.17
C ILE A 696 4.70 27.28 -1.77
N THR A 697 3.74 27.87 -1.04
CA THR A 697 3.95 28.46 0.30
C THR A 697 3.21 27.67 1.35
N TRP A 698 3.87 27.36 2.48
CA TRP A 698 3.20 26.71 3.61
C TRP A 698 2.26 27.67 4.32
N ASP A 699 1.03 27.25 4.57
CA ASP A 699 0.09 27.96 5.42
C ASP A 699 -0.07 27.22 6.74
N SER A 700 0.45 27.83 7.81
CA SER A 700 0.37 27.28 9.17
C SER A 700 -1.05 27.23 9.71
N GLY A 701 -1.96 28.09 9.23
CA GLY A 701 -3.35 28.11 9.67
C GLY A 701 -4.13 26.88 9.21
N SER A 702 -3.98 26.50 7.93
CA SER A 702 -4.60 25.29 7.38
C SER A 702 -3.74 24.02 7.52
N GLY A 703 -2.44 24.16 7.82
CA GLY A 703 -1.50 23.04 7.82
C GLY A 703 -1.26 22.44 6.42
N THR A 704 -1.44 23.24 5.37
CA THR A 704 -1.31 22.80 3.97
C THR A 704 -0.52 23.79 3.12
N TYR A 705 -0.08 23.36 1.94
CA TYR A 705 0.57 24.22 0.97
C TYR A 705 -0.45 24.96 0.08
N ILE A 706 -0.18 26.23 -0.19
CA ILE A 706 -0.91 27.07 -1.13
C ILE A 706 -0.05 27.30 -2.37
N VAL A 707 -0.64 27.11 -3.55
CA VAL A 707 0.02 27.34 -4.84
C VAL A 707 -0.42 28.68 -5.44
N THR A 708 0.56 29.52 -5.81
CA THR A 708 0.37 30.85 -6.40
C THR A 708 1.23 31.02 -7.65
N PRO A 709 0.69 31.49 -8.80
CA PRO A 709 -0.72 31.74 -9.09
C PRO A 709 -1.60 30.49 -8.97
N SER A 710 -2.92 30.64 -9.04
CA SER A 710 -3.87 29.52 -9.11
C SER A 710 -3.94 28.91 -10.53
N GLY A 711 -4.53 27.73 -10.77
CA GLY A 711 -4.66 27.14 -12.15
C GLY A 711 -3.54 26.14 -12.56
N GLY A 712 -3.27 25.91 -13.84
CA GLY A 712 -2.12 25.09 -14.31
C GLY A 712 -2.09 23.60 -13.89
N SER A 713 -0.89 23.01 -13.88
CA SER A 713 -0.60 21.58 -13.59
C SER A 713 -0.49 21.29 -12.08
N TYR A 714 -0.07 22.28 -11.30
CA TYR A 714 0.15 22.19 -9.85
C TYR A 714 -1.05 22.72 -9.06
N THR A 715 -2.18 22.04 -9.16
CA THR A 715 -3.42 22.42 -8.47
C THR A 715 -3.61 21.71 -7.12
N THR A 716 -3.23 20.42 -6.99
CA THR A 716 -3.05 19.66 -5.72
C THR A 716 -1.60 19.44 -5.37
N ASN A 717 -0.80 19.18 -6.40
CA ASN A 717 0.43 18.46 -6.23
C ASN A 717 1.47 19.42 -5.66
N THR A 718 1.84 19.19 -4.40
CA THR A 718 2.86 19.95 -3.70
C THR A 718 4.12 19.10 -3.49
N LEU A 719 4.16 17.91 -4.09
CA LEU A 719 5.35 17.07 -4.11
C LEU A 719 6.27 17.49 -5.25
N ILE A 720 7.57 17.31 -5.02
CA ILE A 720 8.58 17.50 -6.05
C ILE A 720 8.84 16.12 -6.66
N GLU A 721 8.29 15.90 -7.86
CA GLU A 721 8.31 14.59 -8.53
C GLU A 721 9.74 14.12 -8.90
N SER A 722 9.92 12.81 -9.02
CA SER A 722 11.17 12.21 -9.53
C SER A 722 11.58 12.84 -10.87
N GLY A 723 12.85 13.24 -10.98
CA GLY A 723 13.39 13.90 -12.17
C GLY A 723 12.95 15.36 -12.36
N SER A 724 12.33 15.97 -11.35
CA SER A 724 11.94 17.40 -11.35
C SER A 724 12.81 18.20 -10.39
N GLY A 725 13.09 19.45 -10.75
CA GLY A 725 13.79 20.39 -9.89
C GLY A 725 12.88 21.48 -9.35
N PHE A 726 13.41 22.23 -8.39
CA PHE A 726 12.73 23.33 -7.72
C PHE A 726 13.73 24.44 -7.38
N MET A 727 13.22 25.62 -7.04
CA MET A 727 14.00 26.75 -6.54
C MET A 727 13.65 26.99 -5.07
N VAL A 728 14.62 27.51 -4.34
CA VAL A 728 14.45 28.00 -2.96
C VAL A 728 15.15 29.34 -2.80
N TYR A 729 14.72 30.11 -1.81
CA TYR A 729 15.20 31.46 -1.54
C TYR A 729 15.34 31.66 -0.04
N ALA A 730 16.45 32.24 0.41
CA ALA A 730 16.64 32.60 1.81
C ALA A 730 16.62 34.14 1.96
N PRO A 731 15.54 34.77 2.47
CA PRO A 731 15.35 36.22 2.38
C PRO A 731 16.30 37.04 3.26
N ILE A 732 16.62 36.57 4.46
CA ILE A 732 17.30 37.37 5.50
C ILE A 732 18.68 36.81 5.84
N SER A 733 18.77 35.51 6.13
CA SER A 733 20.01 34.85 6.55
C SER A 733 20.24 33.57 5.74
N SER A 734 21.51 33.22 5.52
CA SER A 734 21.85 31.98 4.81
C SER A 734 21.35 30.77 5.59
N GLY A 735 20.98 29.72 4.87
CA GLY A 735 20.51 28.48 5.47
C GLY A 735 20.92 27.26 4.66
N THR A 736 20.37 26.10 4.98
CA THR A 736 20.69 24.85 4.25
C THR A 736 19.46 23.99 4.01
N ILE A 737 19.53 23.14 2.97
CA ILE A 737 18.56 22.08 2.69
C ILE A 737 19.30 20.73 2.66
N GLN A 738 18.75 19.74 3.36
CA GLN A 738 19.25 18.37 3.36
C GLN A 738 18.12 17.39 3.03
N PHE A 739 18.40 16.48 2.10
CA PHE A 739 17.51 15.36 1.80
C PHE A 739 17.86 14.15 2.63
N THR A 740 16.82 13.44 3.04
CA THR A 740 16.82 12.19 3.80
C THR A 740 15.76 11.25 3.22
N GLU A 741 15.88 9.95 3.50
CA GLU A 741 15.00 8.92 2.92
C GLU A 741 13.52 9.10 3.28
N ASP A 742 13.23 9.56 4.50
CA ASP A 742 11.90 9.87 5.04
C ASP A 742 11.18 11.02 4.31
N ALA A 743 11.93 11.84 3.55
CA ALA A 743 11.36 12.87 2.71
C ALA A 743 10.70 12.33 1.44
N LYS A 744 10.93 11.07 1.07
CA LYS A 744 10.23 10.43 -0.04
C LYS A 744 8.73 10.30 0.29
N SER A 745 7.89 10.44 -0.73
CA SER A 745 6.44 10.29 -0.60
C SER A 745 5.90 9.24 -1.55
N ASP A 746 4.80 8.64 -1.13
CA ASP A 746 3.92 7.85 -1.99
C ASP A 746 3.25 8.77 -3.01
N GLY A 747 3.33 8.36 -4.27
CA GLY A 747 2.82 9.14 -5.38
C GLY A 747 3.73 9.08 -6.60
N SER A 748 3.12 9.18 -7.77
CA SER A 748 3.79 9.57 -9.00
C SER A 748 2.80 10.37 -9.82
N ASN A 749 2.95 11.68 -9.84
CA ASN A 749 2.09 12.53 -10.64
C ASN A 749 2.84 13.05 -11.86
N LEU A 750 2.11 13.08 -12.96
CA LEU A 750 2.43 13.93 -14.10
C LEU A 750 1.67 15.24 -13.94
N VAL A 751 1.82 15.86 -12.75
CA VAL A 751 1.22 17.14 -12.36
C VAL A 751 -0.15 17.40 -13.01
N SER A 752 -1.18 16.76 -12.45
CA SER A 752 -2.57 17.18 -12.65
C SER A 752 -3.48 16.64 -11.54
N ARG A 753 -4.28 17.57 -10.96
CA ARG A 753 -5.61 17.45 -10.32
C ARG A 753 -5.75 17.80 -8.82
N VAL A 754 -6.03 19.09 -8.56
CA VAL A 754 -6.93 19.74 -7.56
C VAL A 754 -6.74 19.53 -6.05
N SER A 755 -6.12 20.48 -5.33
CA SER A 755 -6.34 20.66 -3.87
C SER A 755 -7.20 21.90 -3.59
N SER A 756 -7.75 21.87 -2.38
CA SER A 756 -8.73 22.76 -1.79
C SER A 756 -8.27 24.22 -1.65
N ARG A 757 -9.25 25.11 -1.67
CA ARG A 757 -9.10 26.53 -1.31
C ARG A 757 -8.41 26.68 0.05
N ALA A 758 -7.47 27.62 0.13
CA ALA A 758 -6.95 28.11 1.40
C ALA A 758 -8.09 28.74 2.22
N SER A 759 -8.07 28.53 3.54
CA SER A 759 -8.96 29.17 4.50
C SER A 759 -8.42 30.56 4.88
N GLY A 760 -9.27 31.56 5.07
CA GLY A 760 -8.89 32.88 5.60
C GLY A 760 -8.95 34.05 4.60
N LYS A 761 -8.91 35.26 5.16
CA LYS A 761 -8.99 36.55 4.49
C LYS A 761 -7.82 36.77 3.52
N GLN A 762 -8.13 36.80 2.22
CA GLN A 762 -7.09 36.86 1.17
C GLN A 762 -7.57 37.54 -0.12
N ILE A 763 -6.62 38.09 -0.88
CA ILE A 763 -6.82 38.62 -2.23
C ILE A 763 -5.87 37.87 -3.17
N ARG A 764 -6.43 37.13 -4.12
CA ARG A 764 -5.67 36.52 -5.21
C ARG A 764 -5.86 37.33 -6.46
N LEU A 765 -4.77 37.59 -7.17
CA LEU A 765 -4.81 38.23 -8.46
C LEU A 765 -4.23 37.26 -9.49
N ASN A 766 -5.01 36.93 -10.51
CA ASN A 766 -4.57 36.21 -11.69
C ASN A 766 -4.54 37.18 -12.89
N LEU A 767 -3.45 37.16 -13.67
CA LEU A 767 -3.30 37.92 -14.91
C LEU A 767 -3.52 36.98 -16.10
N PHE A 768 -4.46 37.32 -16.96
CA PHE A 768 -4.71 36.64 -18.22
C PHE A 768 -4.39 37.56 -19.41
N THR A 769 -3.89 36.99 -20.49
CA THR A 769 -3.85 37.65 -21.80
C THR A 769 -4.99 37.14 -22.68
N ILE A 770 -5.51 38.00 -23.55
CA ILE A 770 -6.46 37.61 -24.59
C ILE A 770 -5.70 37.52 -25.91
N SER A 771 -5.63 36.31 -26.48
CA SER A 771 -4.95 36.03 -27.75
C SER A 771 -5.88 35.25 -28.67
N ALA A 772 -6.18 35.81 -29.85
CA ALA A 772 -7.09 35.22 -30.84
C ALA A 772 -8.47 34.76 -30.28
N GLY A 773 -8.99 35.48 -29.28
CA GLY A 773 -10.28 35.17 -28.64
C GLY A 773 -10.20 34.28 -27.40
N ASP A 774 -9.06 33.61 -27.15
CA ASP A 774 -8.85 32.79 -25.97
C ASP A 774 -8.20 33.57 -24.82
N THR A 775 -8.63 33.30 -23.59
CA THR A 775 -7.98 33.77 -22.36
C THR A 775 -6.94 32.77 -21.87
N VAL A 776 -5.69 33.19 -21.74
CA VAL A 776 -4.59 32.35 -21.24
C VAL A 776 -4.02 32.99 -19.98
N MET A 777 -3.94 32.23 -18.88
CA MET A 777 -3.30 32.72 -17.65
C MET A 777 -1.79 32.85 -17.90
N VAL A 778 -1.23 33.99 -17.56
CA VAL A 778 0.21 34.26 -17.75
C VAL A 778 0.96 34.40 -16.43
N ASP A 779 0.30 34.86 -15.37
CA ASP A 779 0.93 35.05 -14.06
C ASP A 779 -0.12 35.34 -12.97
N GLY A 780 0.31 35.54 -11.72
CA GLY A 780 -0.53 36.03 -10.62
C GLY A 780 0.22 36.16 -9.31
N ASN A 781 -0.49 36.60 -8.27
CA ASN A 781 0.02 36.79 -6.91
C ASN A 781 -1.08 36.62 -5.86
N MET A 782 -0.69 36.62 -4.58
CA MET A 782 -1.60 36.51 -3.44
C MET A 782 -1.19 37.45 -2.30
N VAL A 783 -2.16 38.09 -1.67
CA VAL A 783 -2.01 38.76 -0.37
C VAL A 783 -2.90 38.05 0.64
N GLN A 784 -2.35 37.66 1.78
CA GLN A 784 -3.10 37.01 2.88
C GLN A 784 -3.06 37.89 4.13
N PHE A 785 -4.20 38.01 4.81
CA PHE A 785 -4.39 38.81 6.02
C PHE A 785 -4.61 37.90 7.23
N GLY A 786 -4.18 38.35 8.41
CA GLY A 786 -4.38 37.64 9.68
C GLY A 786 -3.40 38.08 10.76
N GLY A 787 -2.96 37.17 11.63
CA GLY A 787 -1.98 37.43 12.70
C GLY A 787 -0.52 37.51 12.23
N TYR A 788 -0.24 38.05 11.03
CA TYR A 788 1.10 38.14 10.44
C TYR A 788 1.74 39.51 10.68
N ALA A 789 3.07 39.62 10.54
CA ALA A 789 3.78 40.90 10.61
C ALA A 789 3.50 41.74 9.36
N ASN A 790 3.51 43.07 9.48
CA ASN A 790 3.45 43.97 8.32
C ASN A 790 4.82 44.22 7.67
N ASP A 791 5.89 43.95 8.43
CA ASP A 791 7.25 43.98 7.93
C ASP A 791 7.54 42.71 7.14
N LEU A 792 8.44 42.81 6.16
CA LEU A 792 8.80 41.68 5.30
C LEU A 792 9.54 40.62 6.10
N ASP A 793 9.06 39.38 6.07
CA ASP A 793 9.63 38.26 6.81
C ASP A 793 9.73 36.97 5.97
N GLU A 794 10.00 35.83 6.63
CA GLU A 794 10.16 34.52 5.98
C GLU A 794 8.83 33.91 5.48
N LEU A 795 7.70 34.49 5.85
CA LEU A 795 6.37 34.09 5.41
C LEU A 795 5.96 34.77 4.10
N ASP A 796 6.73 35.78 3.65
CA ASP A 796 6.62 36.42 2.35
C ASP A 796 7.45 35.72 1.28
N ALA A 797 6.93 35.65 0.05
CA ALA A 797 7.62 35.00 -1.06
C ALA A 797 8.04 36.02 -2.13
N LEU A 798 9.34 36.15 -2.36
CA LEU A 798 9.89 36.97 -3.43
C LEU A 798 9.45 36.45 -4.80
N LYS A 799 9.11 37.35 -5.71
CA LYS A 799 8.72 36.96 -7.06
C LYS A 799 9.94 36.54 -7.89
N MET A 800 9.92 35.30 -8.36
CA MET A 800 10.78 34.88 -9.46
C MET A 800 10.10 35.23 -10.79
N ASN A 801 10.71 36.13 -11.57
CA ASN A 801 10.11 36.59 -12.82
C ASN A 801 10.11 35.48 -13.89
N ASN A 802 8.99 35.36 -14.59
CA ASN A 802 8.89 34.61 -15.84
C ASN A 802 9.64 35.37 -16.96
N THR A 803 10.02 34.65 -18.01
CA THR A 803 10.65 35.25 -19.20
C THR A 803 9.68 36.07 -20.06
N GLY A 804 8.37 35.88 -19.87
CA GLY A 804 7.30 36.65 -20.49
C GLY A 804 6.71 37.72 -19.56
N GLU A 805 5.41 37.95 -19.69
CA GLU A 805 4.63 38.88 -18.87
C GLU A 805 4.69 38.54 -17.37
N ASN A 806 4.78 39.55 -16.52
CA ASN A 806 4.88 39.39 -15.06
C ASN A 806 3.89 40.30 -14.31
N ILE A 807 3.36 39.82 -13.19
CA ILE A 807 2.65 40.60 -12.18
C ILE A 807 3.07 40.21 -10.76
N GLY A 808 3.41 41.21 -9.94
CA GLY A 808 3.80 41.01 -8.54
C GLY A 808 3.28 42.12 -7.64
N ILE A 809 3.62 42.05 -6.37
CA ILE A 809 3.26 43.04 -5.34
C ILE A 809 4.51 43.84 -5.00
N ARG A 810 4.44 45.16 -5.11
CA ARG A 810 5.63 46.02 -4.97
C ARG A 810 5.87 46.39 -3.50
N ARG A 811 7.02 46.03 -2.94
CA ARG A 811 7.47 46.41 -1.58
C ARG A 811 8.97 46.68 -1.57
N GLN A 812 9.41 47.76 -0.92
CA GLN A 812 10.84 48.07 -0.70
C GLN A 812 11.78 47.81 -1.91
N ASN A 813 11.40 48.24 -3.12
CA ASN A 813 12.17 48.03 -4.36
C ASN A 813 12.22 46.60 -4.93
N LYS A 814 11.46 45.68 -4.36
CA LYS A 814 11.31 44.30 -4.84
C LYS A 814 9.85 43.97 -5.17
N ASN A 815 9.66 42.92 -5.97
CA ASN A 815 8.35 42.37 -6.30
C ASN A 815 8.16 41.05 -5.56
N TYR A 816 7.02 40.89 -4.90
CA TYR A 816 6.63 39.70 -4.16
C TYR A 816 5.50 38.98 -4.91
N ILE A 817 5.44 37.66 -4.78
CA ILE A 817 4.37 36.83 -5.35
C ILE A 817 3.36 36.41 -4.27
N VAL A 818 3.82 36.25 -3.03
CA VAL A 818 2.97 36.10 -1.86
C VAL A 818 3.41 37.14 -0.84
N GLU A 819 2.46 37.90 -0.33
CA GLU A 819 2.65 38.78 0.82
C GLU A 819 1.69 38.37 1.93
N ARG A 820 2.19 38.26 3.16
CA ARG A 820 1.38 38.06 4.36
C ARG A 820 1.48 39.29 5.23
N ARG A 821 0.36 39.70 5.81
CA ARG A 821 0.29 40.91 6.63
C ARG A 821 -0.77 40.85 7.69
N SER A 822 -0.68 41.77 8.65
CA SER A 822 -1.68 41.90 9.69
C SER A 822 -3.05 42.27 9.11
N ASP A 823 -4.13 41.98 9.84
CA ASP A 823 -5.46 42.45 9.47
C ASP A 823 -5.51 43.98 9.30
N MET A 824 -6.32 44.43 8.33
CA MET A 824 -6.45 45.86 8.03
C MET A 824 -7.23 46.60 9.14
N PHE A 825 -6.70 47.74 9.59
CA PHE A 825 -7.31 48.56 10.65
C PHE A 825 -8.25 49.68 10.18
N GLU A 826 -7.91 50.41 9.10
CA GLU A 826 -8.73 51.55 8.60
C GLU A 826 -8.52 51.78 7.09
N TYR A 827 -7.27 51.87 6.65
CA TYR A 827 -6.88 52.02 5.25
C TYR A 827 -5.68 51.13 4.93
N ASP A 828 -5.71 50.47 3.78
CA ASP A 828 -4.55 49.75 3.24
C ASP A 828 -4.47 49.91 1.72
N THR A 829 -3.28 49.77 1.16
CA THR A 829 -3.00 49.85 -0.27
C THR A 829 -2.10 48.70 -0.69
N ILE A 830 -2.57 47.92 -1.65
CA ILE A 830 -1.81 46.85 -2.28
C ILE A 830 -1.33 47.34 -3.66
N PRO A 831 -0.10 47.86 -3.78
CA PRO A 831 0.50 48.21 -5.06
C PRO A 831 0.90 46.96 -5.85
N TYR A 832 0.42 46.85 -7.08
CA TYR A 832 0.85 45.83 -8.02
C TYR A 832 1.92 46.37 -8.97
N ALA A 833 2.80 45.48 -9.39
CA ALA A 833 3.88 45.72 -10.35
C ALA A 833 3.68 44.83 -11.57
N ILE A 834 3.33 45.42 -12.72
CA ILE A 834 3.35 44.71 -14.01
C ILE A 834 4.73 44.84 -14.67
N GLY A 835 5.10 43.86 -15.49
CA GLY A 835 6.39 43.82 -16.17
C GLY A 835 6.34 43.02 -17.48
N GLN A 836 7.22 43.38 -18.42
CA GLN A 836 7.38 42.70 -19.72
C GLN A 836 6.06 42.55 -20.50
N MET A 837 5.15 43.49 -20.30
CA MET A 837 3.84 43.50 -20.94
C MET A 837 3.99 43.76 -22.44
N ARG A 838 3.18 43.08 -23.25
CA ARG A 838 3.08 43.29 -24.70
C ARG A 838 1.85 44.11 -25.05
N ALA A 839 1.88 44.83 -26.17
CA ALA A 839 0.72 45.58 -26.68
C ALA A 839 -0.41 44.63 -27.12
N ARG A 840 -1.39 44.40 -26.23
CA ARG A 840 -2.57 43.52 -26.42
C ARG A 840 -3.55 43.70 -25.25
N PRO A 841 -4.78 43.14 -25.36
CA PRO A 841 -5.71 43.09 -24.23
C PRO A 841 -5.36 42.01 -23.19
N TYR A 842 -5.69 42.31 -21.93
CA TYR A 842 -5.48 41.50 -20.73
C TYR A 842 -6.69 41.57 -19.81
N ILE A 843 -6.76 40.62 -18.86
CA ILE A 843 -7.75 40.59 -17.78
C ILE A 843 -6.99 40.46 -16.45
N LEU A 844 -7.30 41.33 -15.49
CA LEU A 844 -7.05 41.10 -14.07
C LEU A 844 -8.26 40.39 -13.48
N GLU A 845 -8.08 39.18 -13.01
CA GLU A 845 -9.08 38.46 -12.23
C GLU A 845 -8.68 38.56 -10.76
N LEU A 846 -9.46 39.29 -9.96
CA LEU A 846 -9.26 39.44 -8.54
C LEU A 846 -10.28 38.56 -7.79
N GLU A 847 -9.79 37.60 -7.05
CA GLU A 847 -10.58 36.72 -6.19
C GLU A 847 -10.38 37.13 -4.73
N LEU A 848 -11.44 37.61 -4.10
CA LEU A 848 -11.44 38.03 -2.71
C LEU A 848 -12.23 37.03 -1.87
N ALA A 849 -11.75 36.78 -0.67
CA ALA A 849 -12.44 35.97 0.33
C ALA A 849 -12.39 36.68 1.70
N GLU A 850 -13.53 36.67 2.40
CA GLU A 850 -13.71 37.21 3.76
C GLU A 850 -13.50 38.74 3.87
N PHE A 851 -13.90 39.52 2.85
CA PHE A 851 -13.95 41.00 2.91
C PHE A 851 -15.37 41.58 2.94
N ASN A 852 -16.40 40.78 3.25
CA ASN A 852 -17.81 41.21 3.30
C ASN A 852 -18.22 41.96 4.59
N GLU A 853 -17.28 42.58 5.30
CA GLU A 853 -17.60 43.33 6.52
C GLU A 853 -18.39 44.61 6.19
N PRO A 854 -19.44 44.97 6.96
CA PRO A 854 -20.14 46.24 6.78
C PRO A 854 -19.15 47.41 6.78
N GLY A 855 -19.32 48.39 5.89
CA GLY A 855 -18.44 49.56 5.81
C GLY A 855 -17.13 49.34 5.03
N MET A 856 -16.87 48.17 4.47
CA MET A 856 -15.68 47.92 3.63
C MET A 856 -15.86 48.44 2.20
N ASP A 857 -14.99 49.35 1.79
CA ASP A 857 -14.80 49.79 0.40
C ASP A 857 -13.52 49.20 -0.18
N ILE A 858 -13.65 48.45 -1.28
CA ILE A 858 -12.54 47.79 -1.97
C ILE A 858 -12.51 48.29 -3.41
N ILE A 859 -11.42 48.95 -3.81
CA ILE A 859 -11.34 49.67 -5.08
C ILE A 859 -10.05 49.30 -5.81
N LEU A 860 -10.18 48.79 -7.04
CA LEU A 860 -9.07 48.71 -7.99
C LEU A 860 -8.91 50.07 -8.69
N GLU A 861 -7.71 50.65 -8.62
CA GLU A 861 -7.36 51.89 -9.31
C GLU A 861 -6.39 51.59 -10.46
N ASP A 862 -6.75 52.05 -11.66
CA ASP A 862 -5.91 52.03 -12.86
C ASP A 862 -5.32 53.44 -13.06
N GLN A 863 -4.03 53.61 -12.77
CA GLN A 863 -3.36 54.91 -12.82
C GLN A 863 -3.18 55.44 -14.25
N PHE A 864 -3.25 54.58 -15.27
CA PHE A 864 -3.15 55.01 -16.67
C PHE A 864 -4.47 55.59 -17.17
N LEU A 865 -5.59 54.91 -16.88
CA LEU A 865 -6.93 55.37 -17.28
C LEU A 865 -7.56 56.34 -16.27
N GLN A 866 -6.97 56.46 -15.07
CA GLN A 866 -7.51 57.21 -13.92
C GLN A 866 -8.90 56.72 -13.51
N THR A 867 -9.17 55.43 -13.68
CA THR A 867 -10.45 54.80 -13.37
C THR A 867 -10.39 54.09 -12.01
N ARG A 868 -11.54 54.07 -11.32
CA ARG A 868 -11.75 53.35 -10.06
C ARG A 868 -12.87 52.34 -10.23
N THR A 869 -12.58 51.08 -9.96
CA THR A 869 -13.52 49.97 -10.09
C THR A 869 -13.75 49.34 -8.72
N SER A 870 -14.98 49.37 -8.23
CA SER A 870 -15.35 48.68 -6.98
C SER A 870 -15.22 47.17 -7.17
N LEU A 871 -14.60 46.50 -6.21
CA LEU A 871 -14.46 45.05 -6.18
C LEU A 871 -15.50 44.44 -5.23
N GLN A 872 -15.89 43.21 -5.50
CA GLN A 872 -16.71 42.43 -4.57
C GLN A 872 -15.86 41.98 -3.37
N GLY A 873 -16.40 42.07 -2.16
CA GLY A 873 -15.72 41.61 -0.92
C GLY A 873 -15.64 40.08 -0.79
N GLU A 874 -16.38 39.35 -1.61
CA GLU A 874 -16.33 37.89 -1.72
C GLU A 874 -16.63 37.51 -3.17
N GLY A 875 -15.82 36.60 -3.72
CA GLY A 875 -15.95 36.14 -5.09
C GLY A 875 -14.96 36.77 -6.05
N THR A 876 -15.28 36.73 -7.34
CA THR A 876 -14.34 37.03 -8.42
C THR A 876 -14.78 38.26 -9.20
N THR A 877 -13.90 39.26 -9.31
CA THR A 877 -14.08 40.44 -10.17
C THR A 877 -13.09 40.39 -11.34
N LYS A 878 -13.57 40.58 -12.58
CA LYS A 878 -12.73 40.62 -13.78
C LYS A 878 -12.65 42.04 -14.33
N TYR A 879 -11.44 42.56 -14.48
CA TYR A 879 -11.16 43.88 -15.05
C TYR A 879 -10.32 43.74 -16.32
N THR A 880 -10.91 44.07 -17.47
CA THR A 880 -10.25 44.01 -18.78
C THR A 880 -9.50 45.31 -19.04
N PHE A 881 -8.26 45.23 -19.51
CA PHE A 881 -7.45 46.38 -19.88
C PHE A 881 -6.57 46.11 -21.10
N SER A 882 -6.19 47.16 -21.81
CA SER A 882 -5.25 47.06 -22.94
C SER A 882 -3.91 47.69 -22.59
N VAL A 883 -2.85 47.06 -23.08
CA VAL A 883 -1.51 47.66 -23.17
C VAL A 883 -1.32 48.15 -24.59
N THR A 884 -0.81 49.36 -24.74
CA THR A 884 -0.61 50.04 -26.02
C THR A 884 0.84 50.48 -26.15
N SER A 885 1.18 51.25 -27.19
CA SER A 885 2.50 51.88 -27.32
C SER A 885 2.75 53.00 -26.31
N ALA A 886 1.73 53.49 -25.58
CA ALA A 886 1.90 54.54 -24.59
C ALA A 886 2.67 54.03 -23.36
N PRO A 887 3.80 54.67 -22.96
CA PRO A 887 4.62 54.22 -21.83
C PRO A 887 3.87 54.01 -20.51
N ALA A 888 2.92 54.89 -20.21
CA ALA A 888 2.11 54.79 -19.01
C ALA A 888 1.18 53.55 -19.01
N SER A 889 0.83 53.00 -20.18
CA SER A 889 -0.06 51.83 -20.28
C SER A 889 0.59 50.51 -19.82
N TYR A 890 1.93 50.44 -19.81
CA TYR A 890 2.72 49.32 -19.29
C TYR A 890 3.65 49.74 -18.14
N ALA A 891 3.40 50.90 -17.53
CA ALA A 891 4.15 51.34 -16.36
C ALA A 891 3.97 50.33 -15.21
N SER A 892 5.07 50.02 -14.51
CA SER A 892 5.05 48.94 -13.52
C SER A 892 3.99 49.15 -12.43
N GLY A 893 3.89 50.36 -11.87
CA GLY A 893 2.91 50.70 -10.84
C GLY A 893 1.49 51.03 -11.32
N ARG A 894 1.07 50.58 -12.52
CA ARG A 894 -0.23 50.97 -13.11
C ARG A 894 -1.43 50.63 -12.22
N PHE A 895 -1.37 49.54 -11.45
CA PHE A 895 -2.52 49.04 -10.70
C PHE A 895 -2.26 49.04 -9.19
N ARG A 896 -3.28 49.39 -8.40
CA ARG A 896 -3.31 49.16 -6.96
C ARG A 896 -4.72 48.86 -6.47
N VAL A 897 -4.84 48.08 -5.41
CA VAL A 897 -6.10 47.88 -4.69
C VAL A 897 -6.05 48.72 -3.42
N LEU A 898 -7.08 49.55 -3.24
CA LEU A 898 -7.32 50.34 -2.04
C LEU A 898 -8.37 49.61 -1.20
N LEU A 899 -8.05 49.38 0.06
CA LEU A 899 -8.94 48.82 1.05
C LEU A 899 -9.25 49.92 2.07
N ARG A 900 -10.54 50.16 2.35
CA ARG A 900 -10.98 51.18 3.31
C ARG A 900 -12.09 50.61 4.17
N ASN A 901 -11.99 50.77 5.48
CA ASN A 901 -13.04 50.43 6.42
C ASN A 901 -13.67 51.73 6.96
N HIS A 902 -14.94 51.93 6.63
CA HIS A 902 -15.73 53.12 6.98
C HIS A 902 -16.59 52.95 8.23
N ASN A 903 -16.52 51.83 8.95
CA ASN A 903 -17.18 51.72 10.24
C ASN A 903 -16.46 52.61 11.27
N PRO A 904 -17.09 53.68 11.78
CA PRO A 904 -16.49 54.47 12.83
C PRO A 904 -16.36 53.61 14.09
N ILE A 905 -15.13 53.47 14.58
CA ILE A 905 -14.83 52.87 15.88
C ILE A 905 -15.55 53.74 16.92
N VAL A 906 -16.52 53.19 17.65
CA VAL A 906 -16.97 53.82 18.91
C VAL A 906 -15.84 53.55 19.92
N PRO A 907 -15.07 54.57 20.37
CA PRO A 907 -14.01 54.32 21.32
C PRO A 907 -14.61 53.76 22.61
N ALA A 908 -14.09 52.63 23.10
CA ALA A 908 -14.47 52.09 24.41
C ALA A 908 -14.32 53.19 25.47
N SER A 909 -15.41 53.57 26.12
CA SER A 909 -15.41 54.70 27.07
C SER A 909 -15.46 54.17 28.50
N ILE A 910 -14.56 54.65 29.35
CA ILE A 910 -14.62 54.36 30.78
C ILE A 910 -15.73 55.23 31.36
N VAL A 911 -16.84 54.59 31.71
CA VAL A 911 -18.10 55.24 32.10
C VAL A 911 -18.00 55.82 33.51
N SER A 912 -17.34 55.10 34.40
CA SER A 912 -17.22 55.50 35.80
C SER A 912 -16.01 54.89 36.46
N ILE A 913 -15.51 55.57 37.49
CA ILE A 913 -14.55 55.05 38.46
C ILE A 913 -14.99 55.49 39.86
N SER A 914 -14.82 54.61 40.84
CA SER A 914 -15.07 54.86 42.26
C SER A 914 -13.89 54.35 43.07
N ALA A 915 -13.56 55.04 44.16
CA ALA A 915 -12.50 54.65 45.08
C ALA A 915 -12.99 54.84 46.52
N ILE A 916 -12.98 53.77 47.33
CA ILE A 916 -13.52 53.74 48.69
C ILE A 916 -12.44 53.26 49.65
N ARG A 917 -12.05 54.11 50.60
CA ARG A 917 -11.10 53.74 51.67
C ARG A 917 -11.81 52.87 52.71
N GLN A 918 -11.24 51.71 52.97
CA GLN A 918 -11.72 50.70 53.91
C GLN A 918 -11.25 51.02 55.34
N SER A 919 -11.84 50.34 56.33
CA SER A 919 -11.55 50.54 57.76
C SER A 919 -10.09 50.21 58.14
N ASP A 920 -9.38 49.45 57.31
CA ASP A 920 -7.98 49.07 57.48
C ASP A 920 -7.01 49.94 56.66
N ASN A 921 -7.46 51.12 56.24
CA ASN A 921 -6.75 52.10 55.40
C ASN A 921 -6.48 51.71 53.94
N ARG A 922 -6.81 50.50 53.47
CA ARG A 922 -6.70 50.14 52.04
C ARG A 922 -7.77 50.84 51.20
N VAL A 923 -7.57 50.99 49.89
CA VAL A 923 -8.55 51.64 49.00
C VAL A 923 -9.07 50.68 47.95
N GLN A 924 -10.38 50.42 47.97
CA GLN A 924 -11.06 49.65 46.93
C GLN A 924 -11.41 50.57 45.76
N VAL A 925 -10.81 50.34 44.60
CA VAL A 925 -11.11 51.02 43.34
C VAL A 925 -11.96 50.11 42.46
N GLN A 926 -12.98 50.68 41.81
CA GLN A 926 -13.81 49.98 40.83
C GLN A 926 -14.09 50.89 39.64
N TRP A 927 -14.05 50.36 38.41
CA TRP A 927 -14.41 51.12 37.20
C TRP A 927 -15.25 50.28 36.24
N GLN A 928 -16.07 50.95 35.44
CA GLN A 928 -16.91 50.35 34.40
C GLN A 928 -16.53 50.87 33.02
N VAL A 929 -16.51 49.97 32.05
CA VAL A 929 -16.22 50.26 30.64
C VAL A 929 -17.45 49.91 29.82
N ASN A 930 -17.93 50.86 29.02
CA ASN A 930 -19.01 50.65 28.06
C ASN A 930 -18.41 50.23 26.72
N GLN A 931 -18.93 49.14 26.17
CA GLN A 931 -18.48 48.53 24.92
C GLN A 931 -16.97 48.33 24.87
N GLU A 932 -16.44 47.54 25.81
CA GLU A 932 -15.03 47.17 25.84
C GLU A 932 -14.66 46.44 24.55
N ASN A 933 -13.93 47.13 23.66
CA ASN A 933 -13.57 46.64 22.34
C ASN A 933 -12.23 47.26 21.91
N ARG A 934 -11.35 46.43 21.35
CA ARG A 934 -10.00 46.82 20.87
C ARG A 934 -9.15 47.56 21.91
N ILE A 935 -9.26 47.18 23.17
CA ILE A 935 -8.36 47.60 24.26
C ILE A 935 -7.18 46.64 24.32
N GLY A 936 -5.96 47.19 24.45
CA GLY A 936 -4.75 46.41 24.70
C GLY A 936 -4.61 46.08 26.18
N PHE A 937 -4.64 47.12 27.01
CA PHE A 937 -4.63 47.01 28.47
C PHE A 937 -5.13 48.31 29.12
N TYR A 938 -5.50 48.21 30.40
CA TYR A 938 -5.77 49.35 31.28
C TYR A 938 -4.64 49.54 32.28
N GLU A 939 -4.39 50.78 32.65
CA GLU A 939 -3.51 51.17 33.74
C GLU A 939 -4.33 51.88 34.81
N LEU A 940 -4.43 51.30 35.99
CA LEU A 940 -4.95 52.00 37.15
C LEU A 940 -3.83 52.88 37.71
N GLN A 941 -4.09 54.17 37.80
CA GLN A 941 -3.12 55.16 38.26
C GLN A 941 -3.59 55.86 39.54
N ARG A 942 -2.65 56.14 40.44
CA ARG A 942 -2.85 56.82 41.73
C ARG A 942 -2.05 58.12 41.78
N SER A 943 -2.56 59.12 42.49
CA SER A 943 -1.89 60.39 42.76
C SER A 943 -2.19 60.89 44.17
N ALA A 944 -1.20 61.49 44.84
CA ALA A 944 -1.39 62.16 46.14
C ALA A 944 -1.77 63.64 46.01
N ASP A 945 -1.47 64.27 44.86
CA ASP A 945 -1.69 65.70 44.61
C ASP A 945 -2.77 65.99 43.54
N GLY A 946 -3.23 64.94 42.84
CA GLY A 946 -4.23 65.02 41.78
C GLY A 946 -3.67 65.41 40.40
N THR A 947 -2.36 65.64 40.30
CA THR A 947 -1.65 66.05 39.08
C THR A 947 -0.59 65.05 38.62
N ASN A 948 0.19 64.48 39.54
CA ASN A 948 1.26 63.52 39.26
C ASN A 948 0.74 62.11 39.54
N TYR A 949 0.49 61.35 38.48
CA TYR A 949 -0.08 60.00 38.57
C TYR A 949 0.99 58.93 38.32
N GLU A 950 1.09 57.97 39.24
CA GLU A 950 1.87 56.74 39.08
C GLU A 950 0.95 55.57 38.71
N THR A 951 1.39 54.67 37.83
CA THR A 951 0.64 53.43 37.54
C THR A 951 0.86 52.43 38.67
N ILE A 952 -0.23 51.94 39.26
CA ILE A 952 -0.20 50.97 40.36
C ILE A 952 -0.65 49.56 39.93
N LEU A 953 -1.28 49.43 38.76
CA LEU A 953 -1.71 48.13 38.20
C LEU A 953 -1.90 48.21 36.68
N PHE A 954 -1.48 47.16 35.97
CA PHE A 954 -1.89 46.86 34.59
C PHE A 954 -2.99 45.78 34.59
N VAL A 955 -4.01 45.93 33.76
CA VAL A 955 -5.16 45.01 33.67
C VAL A 955 -5.45 44.71 32.21
N ASP A 956 -5.43 43.43 31.84
CA ASP A 956 -5.86 42.97 30.52
C ASP A 956 -7.39 43.07 30.37
N PRO A 957 -7.91 43.35 29.16
CA PRO A 957 -9.34 43.40 28.92
C PRO A 957 -9.99 42.02 29.13
N PHE A 958 -11.16 41.98 29.73
CA PHE A 958 -11.85 40.73 30.05
C PHE A 958 -12.53 40.10 28.84
N SER A 959 -13.23 40.89 28.02
CA SER A 959 -14.06 40.39 26.92
C SER A 959 -13.68 40.96 25.55
N ASN A 960 -13.28 42.23 25.51
CA ASN A 960 -12.79 42.95 24.32
C ASN A 960 -13.64 42.81 23.05
N ASN A 961 -14.95 42.59 23.19
CA ASN A 961 -15.89 42.23 22.13
C ASN A 961 -17.12 43.17 22.04
N GLY A 962 -17.02 44.37 22.62
CA GLY A 962 -18.09 45.38 22.62
C GLY A 962 -19.13 45.19 23.72
N THR A 963 -18.85 44.38 24.74
CA THR A 963 -19.71 44.24 25.94
C THR A 963 -19.35 45.23 27.04
N ASN A 964 -20.27 45.46 27.98
CA ASN A 964 -20.00 46.31 29.14
C ASN A 964 -19.31 45.49 30.23
N THR A 965 -18.17 45.98 30.71
CA THR A 965 -17.28 45.25 31.61
C THR A 965 -17.00 46.07 32.87
N GLN A 966 -16.93 45.41 34.03
CA GLN A 966 -16.61 46.02 35.31
C GLN A 966 -15.32 45.41 35.89
N TYR A 967 -14.50 46.28 36.47
CA TYR A 967 -13.23 45.93 37.09
C TYR A 967 -13.18 46.43 38.53
N ALA A 968 -12.41 45.73 39.36
CA ALA A 968 -12.19 46.07 40.75
C ALA A 968 -10.76 45.74 41.16
N HIS A 969 -10.12 46.64 41.92
CA HIS A 969 -8.80 46.44 42.50
C HIS A 969 -8.74 47.01 43.92
N LEU A 970 -8.03 46.33 44.82
CA LEU A 970 -7.78 46.80 46.18
C LEU A 970 -6.33 47.27 46.29
N ASP A 971 -6.14 48.58 46.38
CA ASP A 971 -4.84 49.19 46.64
C ASP A 971 -4.48 49.00 48.12
N SER A 972 -3.68 47.97 48.41
CA SER A 972 -3.23 47.63 49.75
C SER A 972 -2.16 48.58 50.29
N GLU A 973 -1.46 49.27 49.39
CA GLU A 973 -0.33 50.17 49.70
C GLU A 973 -0.77 51.64 49.66
N ALA A 974 -2.06 51.93 49.82
CA ALA A 974 -2.62 53.27 49.72
C ALA A 974 -2.14 54.17 50.88
N PRO A 975 -1.36 55.25 50.63
CA PRO A 975 -0.89 56.15 51.69
C PRO A 975 -2.03 56.79 52.47
N SER A 976 -1.77 57.22 53.70
CA SER A 976 -2.74 58.01 54.47
C SER A 976 -2.92 59.41 53.86
N GLY A 977 -4.15 59.95 53.93
CA GLY A 977 -4.48 61.25 53.34
C GLY A 977 -5.38 61.17 52.12
N THR A 978 -5.50 62.30 51.41
CA THR A 978 -6.31 62.41 50.20
C THR A 978 -5.57 61.76 49.02
N LEU A 979 -6.23 60.84 48.32
CA LEU A 979 -5.72 60.19 47.12
C LEU A 979 -6.68 60.39 45.95
N PHE A 980 -6.12 60.35 44.74
CA PHE A 980 -6.84 60.45 43.47
C PHE A 980 -6.52 59.23 42.61
N TYR A 981 -7.54 58.61 42.02
CA TYR A 981 -7.41 57.46 41.14
C TYR A 981 -8.00 57.75 39.77
N ARG A 982 -7.35 57.28 38.72
CA ARG A 982 -7.88 57.27 37.34
C ARG A 982 -7.43 56.03 36.61
N VAL A 983 -8.15 55.62 35.58
CA VAL A 983 -7.76 54.53 34.68
C VAL A 983 -7.37 55.12 33.34
N ARG A 984 -6.22 54.69 32.80
CA ARG A 984 -5.77 54.97 31.44
C ARG A 984 -5.96 53.71 30.59
N ALA A 985 -6.79 53.77 29.56
CA ALA A 985 -6.91 52.67 28.58
C ALA A 985 -5.97 52.92 27.41
N THR A 986 -5.20 51.90 27.04
CA THR A 986 -4.40 51.86 25.81
C THR A 986 -5.13 51.00 24.80
N GLN A 987 -5.45 51.56 23.63
CA GLN A 987 -6.12 50.83 22.57
C GLN A 987 -5.11 50.00 21.77
N THR A 988 -5.53 48.84 21.23
CA THR A 988 -4.69 48.06 20.29
C THR A 988 -4.53 48.75 18.93
N CYS A 989 -5.38 49.74 18.64
CA CYS A 989 -5.53 50.35 17.31
C CYS A 989 -5.14 51.83 17.24
N SER A 990 -4.64 52.44 18.33
CA SER A 990 -4.28 53.86 18.39
C SER A 990 -3.24 54.14 19.46
N SER A 991 -2.37 55.14 19.24
CA SER A 991 -1.50 55.70 20.28
C SER A 991 -2.22 56.68 21.21
N ALA A 992 -3.51 56.95 20.97
CA ALA A 992 -4.33 57.78 21.83
C ALA A 992 -4.72 57.03 23.11
N PHE A 993 -4.56 57.72 24.24
CA PHE A 993 -4.98 57.22 25.55
C PHE A 993 -6.36 57.75 25.90
N LEU A 994 -7.21 56.90 26.47
CA LEU A 994 -8.48 57.31 27.07
C LEU A 994 -8.33 57.29 28.58
N PHE A 995 -8.73 58.39 29.24
CA PHE A 995 -8.72 58.47 30.70
C PHE A 995 -10.14 58.40 31.25
N SER A 996 -10.29 57.72 32.38
CA SER A 996 -11.48 57.83 33.20
C SER A 996 -11.60 59.23 33.83
N PRO A 997 -12.77 59.59 34.39
CA PRO A 997 -12.84 60.61 35.43
C PRO A 997 -11.88 60.31 36.59
N VAL A 998 -11.62 61.29 37.45
CA VAL A 998 -10.74 61.10 38.63
C VAL A 998 -11.58 60.84 39.87
N ALA A 999 -11.40 59.68 40.52
CA ALA A 999 -12.00 59.37 41.82
C ALA A 999 -11.11 59.90 42.96
N ARG A 1000 -11.67 60.73 43.85
CA ARG A 1000 -10.98 61.26 45.03
C ARG A 1000 -11.44 60.55 46.30
N VAL A 1001 -10.52 60.16 47.17
CA VAL A 1001 -10.78 59.51 48.46
C VAL A 1001 -10.02 60.21 49.60
N GLN A 1002 -10.66 60.45 50.74
CA GLN A 1002 -10.08 61.16 51.90
C GLN A 1002 -10.30 60.38 53.21
N THR A 1003 -9.39 60.51 54.18
CA THR A 1003 -9.44 59.81 55.46
C THR A 1003 -10.65 60.26 56.31
N GLY A 1004 -11.45 59.30 56.81
CA GLY A 1004 -12.47 59.54 57.84
C GLY A 1004 -13.85 60.04 57.39
N LYS A 1005 -14.14 60.10 56.08
CA LYS A 1005 -15.48 60.37 55.56
C LYS A 1005 -15.80 59.40 54.41
N ASN A 1006 -16.98 58.77 54.43
CA ASN A 1006 -17.47 58.02 53.27
C ASN A 1006 -17.45 58.94 52.03
N PRO A 1007 -16.84 58.53 50.89
CA PRO A 1007 -16.56 59.45 49.80
C PRO A 1007 -17.83 59.89 49.07
N GLN A 1008 -18.07 61.20 49.06
CA GLN A 1008 -18.88 61.87 48.05
C GLN A 1008 -18.04 62.04 46.78
N VAL A 1009 -18.54 61.52 45.65
CA VAL A 1009 -17.96 61.76 44.32
C VAL A 1009 -18.23 63.23 43.96
N THR A 1010 -17.25 64.11 44.19
CA THR A 1010 -17.29 65.48 43.66
C THR A 1010 -16.74 65.48 42.23
N ASN A 1011 -17.62 65.49 41.23
CA ASN A 1011 -17.26 65.75 39.83
C ASN A 1011 -17.01 67.25 39.65
N THR A 1012 -15.75 67.68 39.72
CA THR A 1012 -15.36 69.07 39.41
C THR A 1012 -14.62 69.08 38.08
N LEU A 1013 -15.29 69.52 37.00
CA LEU A 1013 -14.65 69.80 35.71
C LEU A 1013 -14.32 71.31 35.63
N LEU A 1014 -13.03 71.62 35.59
CA LEU A 1014 -12.51 72.92 35.17
C LEU A 1014 -12.40 72.91 33.63
N ALA A 1015 -13.15 73.77 32.95
CA ALA A 1015 -12.84 74.15 31.57
C ALA A 1015 -13.02 75.66 31.40
N LYS A 1016 -11.95 76.34 31.03
CA LYS A 1016 -11.88 77.77 30.75
C LYS A 1016 -12.19 77.98 29.26
N GLY A 1017 -13.18 78.81 28.94
CA GLY A 1017 -13.27 79.52 27.66
C GLY A 1017 -14.29 79.00 26.64
N ASN A 1018 -15.54 79.47 26.82
CA ASN A 1018 -16.56 79.78 25.82
C ASN A 1018 -17.06 78.68 24.85
N GLY A 1019 -18.08 77.96 25.32
CA GLY A 1019 -19.00 77.19 24.48
C GLY A 1019 -19.92 76.28 25.27
N THR A 1020 -20.71 76.86 26.19
CA THR A 1020 -21.91 76.29 26.84
C THR A 1020 -21.85 74.82 27.32
N PRO A 1021 -21.57 74.58 28.62
CA PRO A 1021 -21.67 73.26 29.25
C PRO A 1021 -23.13 72.89 29.52
N VAL A 1022 -23.58 71.73 29.06
CA VAL A 1022 -24.83 71.08 29.52
C VAL A 1022 -24.51 69.71 30.09
N ILE A 1023 -24.94 69.54 31.34
CA ILE A 1023 -24.77 68.39 32.21
C ILE A 1023 -26.01 67.50 32.04
N MET A 1024 -25.83 66.18 31.91
CA MET A 1024 -26.88 65.15 31.97
C MET A 1024 -26.44 64.18 33.09
N GLU A 1025 -27.22 63.74 34.09
CA GLU A 1025 -28.66 63.72 34.33
C GLU A 1025 -28.91 63.49 35.84
N SER A 1026 -29.86 64.22 36.46
CA SER A 1026 -30.98 63.59 37.19
C SER A 1026 -32.07 64.61 37.59
N SER A 1027 -33.30 64.27 37.22
CA SER A 1027 -34.60 64.77 37.73
C SER A 1027 -35.11 66.16 37.33
N GLN A 1028 -35.14 66.46 36.03
CA GLN A 1028 -36.12 67.43 35.52
C GLN A 1028 -37.50 66.74 35.35
N PRO A 1029 -38.63 67.43 35.63
CA PRO A 1029 -39.96 66.90 35.39
C PRO A 1029 -40.15 66.53 33.91
N SER A 1030 -40.34 65.24 33.61
CA SER A 1030 -40.37 64.75 32.23
C SER A 1030 -41.49 63.75 31.99
N VAL A 1031 -41.92 63.66 30.74
CA VAL A 1031 -42.74 62.56 30.25
C VAL A 1031 -41.95 61.80 29.18
N GLN A 1032 -41.83 60.48 29.33
CA GLN A 1032 -41.16 59.62 28.37
C GLN A 1032 -42.16 58.66 27.71
N VAL A 1033 -41.92 58.32 26.44
CA VAL A 1033 -42.72 57.37 25.66
C VAL A 1033 -41.93 56.08 25.46
N TYR A 1034 -42.50 54.94 25.86
CA TYR A 1034 -41.90 53.62 25.62
C TYR A 1034 -42.96 52.57 25.21
N PRO A 1035 -42.67 51.69 24.23
CA PRO A 1035 -41.51 51.74 23.33
C PRO A 1035 -41.63 52.88 22.31
N ASN A 1036 -40.50 53.45 21.88
CA ASN A 1036 -40.40 54.35 20.74
C ASN A 1036 -39.23 53.89 19.85
N PRO A 1037 -39.46 53.22 18.70
CA PRO A 1037 -40.73 53.16 17.98
C PRO A 1037 -41.85 52.35 18.67
N VAL A 1038 -43.08 52.83 18.57
CA VAL A 1038 -44.30 52.21 19.14
C VAL A 1038 -44.67 50.98 18.33
N VAL A 1039 -44.76 49.84 19.00
CA VAL A 1039 -45.12 48.53 18.42
C VAL A 1039 -46.54 48.15 18.86
N ASN A 1040 -47.31 47.47 18.01
CA ASN A 1040 -48.69 47.03 18.30
C ASN A 1040 -49.66 48.17 18.68
N LYS A 1041 -49.41 49.39 18.17
CA LYS A 1041 -50.21 50.61 18.39
C LYS A 1041 -50.49 50.90 19.88
N THR A 1042 -49.63 50.44 20.78
CA THR A 1042 -49.76 50.63 22.22
C THR A 1042 -48.48 51.26 22.75
N MET A 1043 -48.62 52.41 23.41
CA MET A 1043 -47.49 53.14 24.01
C MET A 1043 -47.74 53.40 25.49
N GLN A 1044 -46.67 53.45 26.27
CA GLN A 1044 -46.71 53.85 27.67
C GLN A 1044 -46.08 55.23 27.84
N LEU A 1045 -46.75 56.09 28.61
CA LEU A 1045 -46.28 57.39 29.04
C LEU A 1045 -45.82 57.28 30.48
N ALA A 1046 -44.51 57.38 30.71
CA ALA A 1046 -43.91 57.44 32.02
C ALA A 1046 -43.75 58.90 32.44
N PHE A 1047 -44.57 59.33 33.41
CA PHE A 1047 -44.51 60.66 34.02
C PHE A 1047 -43.53 60.62 35.20
N ASN A 1048 -42.61 61.59 35.24
CA ASN A 1048 -41.66 61.76 36.31
C ASN A 1048 -41.73 63.19 36.87
N GLN A 1049 -42.10 63.32 38.15
CA GLN A 1049 -42.26 64.58 38.87
C GLN A 1049 -43.21 65.60 38.21
N LYS A 1050 -44.27 65.15 37.53
CA LYS A 1050 -45.30 66.01 36.92
C LYS A 1050 -46.45 66.32 37.91
N PRO A 1051 -47.01 67.53 37.95
CA PRO A 1051 -48.12 67.87 38.84
C PRO A 1051 -49.32 66.93 38.68
N ALA A 1052 -50.01 66.60 39.78
CA ALA A 1052 -51.26 65.85 39.67
C ALA A 1052 -52.35 66.70 39.00
N GLY A 1053 -53.15 66.11 38.11
CA GLY A 1053 -54.23 66.78 37.40
C GLY A 1053 -54.58 66.12 36.07
N ASN A 1054 -55.48 66.75 35.31
CA ASN A 1054 -55.90 66.24 34.01
C ASN A 1054 -54.98 66.76 32.90
N TYR A 1055 -54.43 65.84 32.11
CA TYR A 1055 -53.54 66.13 30.99
C TYR A 1055 -54.25 65.81 29.67
N PRO A 1056 -54.74 66.80 28.91
CA PRO A 1056 -55.13 66.59 27.53
C PRO A 1056 -53.93 66.12 26.71
N VAL A 1057 -54.11 65.04 25.95
CA VAL A 1057 -53.09 64.44 25.09
C VAL A 1057 -53.58 64.41 23.66
N GLN A 1058 -52.77 64.92 22.74
CA GLN A 1058 -53.03 64.90 21.30
C GLN A 1058 -51.84 64.28 20.56
N LEU A 1059 -52.10 63.46 19.55
CA LEU A 1059 -51.09 63.02 18.59
C LEU A 1059 -51.30 63.77 17.27
N ILE A 1060 -50.26 64.45 16.79
CA ILE A 1060 -50.30 65.34 15.64
C ILE A 1060 -49.41 64.75 14.54
N SER A 1061 -49.93 64.60 13.32
CA SER A 1061 -49.16 64.13 12.16
C SER A 1061 -48.12 65.17 11.70
N GLY A 1062 -47.17 64.76 10.84
CA GLY A 1062 -46.23 65.69 10.21
C GLY A 1062 -46.88 66.79 9.35
N SER A 1063 -48.16 66.65 8.98
CA SER A 1063 -48.95 67.67 8.30
C SER A 1063 -49.72 68.61 9.25
N GLY A 1064 -49.56 68.45 10.56
CA GLY A 1064 -50.23 69.28 11.58
C GLY A 1064 -51.64 68.84 11.97
N GLN A 1065 -52.14 67.70 11.46
CA GLN A 1065 -53.47 67.19 11.77
C GLN A 1065 -53.47 66.40 13.10
N VAL A 1066 -54.42 66.67 14.00
CA VAL A 1066 -54.63 65.85 15.20
C VAL A 1066 -55.26 64.52 14.79
N VAL A 1067 -54.52 63.41 14.95
CA VAL A 1067 -54.93 62.05 14.56
C VAL A 1067 -55.36 61.18 15.75
N TYR A 1068 -55.09 61.63 16.98
CA TYR A 1068 -55.55 61.00 18.21
C TYR A 1068 -55.70 62.06 19.30
N GLN A 1069 -56.74 61.94 20.12
CA GLN A 1069 -56.94 62.80 21.27
C GLN A 1069 -57.51 62.01 22.44
N SER A 1070 -56.98 62.25 23.63
CA SER A 1070 -57.43 61.64 24.89
C SER A 1070 -57.14 62.59 26.06
N ALA A 1071 -57.55 62.24 27.27
CA ALA A 1071 -57.20 62.94 28.50
C ALA A 1071 -56.71 61.93 29.55
N ILE A 1072 -55.58 62.23 30.17
CA ILE A 1072 -54.95 61.39 31.19
C ILE A 1072 -55.09 62.07 32.54
N ASN A 1073 -55.77 61.42 33.48
CA ASN A 1073 -55.80 61.88 34.86
C ASN A 1073 -54.59 61.31 35.64
N LEU A 1074 -53.71 62.21 36.07
CA LEU A 1074 -52.53 61.89 36.87
C LEU A 1074 -52.82 62.18 38.35
N ARG A 1075 -52.76 61.14 39.21
CA ARG A 1075 -53.01 61.27 40.65
C ARG A 1075 -51.75 61.45 41.49
N GLU A 1076 -50.61 60.99 40.99
CA GLU A 1076 -49.32 60.98 41.68
C GLU A 1076 -48.22 61.53 40.77
N ALA A 1077 -47.21 62.18 41.35
CA ALA A 1077 -46.19 62.89 40.59
C ALA A 1077 -45.29 61.99 39.74
N LYS A 1078 -45.22 60.69 40.05
CA LYS A 1078 -44.61 59.65 39.21
C LYS A 1078 -45.67 58.60 38.89
N SER A 1079 -45.96 58.37 37.61
CA SER A 1079 -46.86 57.28 37.21
C SER A 1079 -46.63 56.86 35.77
N VAL A 1080 -47.01 55.63 35.42
CA VAL A 1080 -47.01 55.14 34.04
C VAL A 1080 -48.46 54.98 33.56
N LYS A 1081 -48.76 55.49 32.36
CA LYS A 1081 -50.09 55.41 31.74
C LYS A 1081 -50.01 54.83 30.35
N THR A 1082 -50.81 53.81 30.08
CA THR A 1082 -50.86 53.15 28.78
C THR A 1082 -51.90 53.81 27.89
N LEU A 1083 -51.51 54.15 26.66
CA LEU A 1083 -52.39 54.59 25.59
C LEU A 1083 -52.44 53.53 24.49
N LYS A 1084 -53.66 53.14 24.12
CA LYS A 1084 -53.92 52.35 22.91
C LYS A 1084 -54.33 53.32 21.80
N LEU A 1085 -53.46 53.46 20.82
CA LEU A 1085 -53.67 54.26 19.63
C LEU A 1085 -54.52 53.41 18.68
N GLY A 1086 -55.64 53.94 18.18
CA GLY A 1086 -56.52 53.21 17.27
C GLY A 1086 -55.88 52.96 15.89
N ALA A 1087 -56.67 53.06 14.83
CA ALA A 1087 -56.18 52.89 13.46
C ALA A 1087 -55.34 54.10 12.98
N ILE A 1088 -54.13 54.27 13.53
CA ILE A 1088 -53.16 55.30 13.13
C ILE A 1088 -52.10 54.68 12.21
N ALA A 1089 -51.88 55.31 11.05
CA ALA A 1089 -50.91 54.85 10.07
C ALA A 1089 -49.46 54.88 10.63
N PRO A 1090 -48.56 53.99 10.18
CA PRO A 1090 -47.14 54.09 10.50
C PRO A 1090 -46.55 55.43 10.07
N GLY A 1091 -45.63 55.98 10.85
CA GLY A 1091 -45.01 57.27 10.57
C GLY A 1091 -44.53 58.00 11.83
N THR A 1092 -43.96 59.19 11.63
CA THR A 1092 -43.48 60.05 12.72
C THR A 1092 -44.56 61.06 13.10
N TYR A 1093 -44.87 61.13 14.39
CA TYR A 1093 -45.89 62.00 14.97
C TYR A 1093 -45.33 62.84 16.12
N GLN A 1094 -46.00 63.94 16.44
CA GLN A 1094 -45.73 64.76 17.61
C GLN A 1094 -46.84 64.51 18.65
N LEU A 1095 -46.47 63.98 19.82
CA LEU A 1095 -47.36 63.85 20.96
C LEU A 1095 -47.32 65.14 21.78
N LEU A 1096 -48.45 65.84 21.85
CA LEU A 1096 -48.64 67.05 22.63
C LEU A 1096 -49.38 66.72 23.93
N LEU A 1097 -48.76 66.97 25.08
CA LEU A 1097 -49.40 66.96 26.39
C LEU A 1097 -49.55 68.40 26.89
N THR A 1098 -50.72 68.74 27.43
CA THR A 1098 -50.92 70.02 28.14
C THR A 1098 -51.08 69.73 29.63
N ASP A 1099 -50.32 70.40 30.48
CA ASP A 1099 -50.44 70.24 31.93
C ASP A 1099 -51.61 71.07 32.52
N PRO A 1100 -51.99 70.85 33.79
CA PRO A 1100 -53.08 71.58 34.43
C PRO A 1100 -52.86 73.10 34.54
N ALA A 1101 -51.62 73.58 34.40
CA ALA A 1101 -51.27 75.00 34.38
C ALA A 1101 -51.29 75.59 32.95
N GLY A 1102 -51.65 74.79 31.94
CA GLY A 1102 -51.73 75.19 30.53
C GLY A 1102 -50.41 75.12 29.77
N GLN A 1103 -49.33 74.60 30.37
CA GLN A 1103 -48.05 74.44 29.70
C GLN A 1103 -48.06 73.22 28.79
N ARG A 1104 -47.50 73.38 27.58
CA ARG A 1104 -47.48 72.36 26.53
C ARG A 1104 -46.11 71.70 26.45
N GLU A 1105 -46.09 70.37 26.40
CA GLU A 1105 -44.92 69.54 26.18
C GLU A 1105 -45.13 68.68 24.94
N THR A 1106 -44.15 68.68 24.03
CA THR A 1106 -44.23 67.95 22.76
C THR A 1106 -43.13 66.89 22.68
N ILE A 1107 -43.48 65.66 22.30
CA ILE A 1107 -42.56 64.52 22.22
C ILE A 1107 -42.69 63.86 20.84
N SER A 1108 -41.57 63.65 20.15
CA SER A 1108 -41.53 62.89 18.89
C SER A 1108 -41.77 61.40 19.12
N VAL A 1109 -42.74 60.82 18.42
CA VAL A 1109 -43.12 59.40 18.51
C VAL A 1109 -43.10 58.80 17.11
N VAL A 1110 -42.35 57.72 16.92
CA VAL A 1110 -42.38 56.91 15.69
C VAL A 1110 -43.33 55.75 15.92
N ILE A 1111 -44.32 55.58 15.04
CA ILE A 1111 -45.24 54.44 15.07
C ILE A 1111 -44.89 53.51 13.91
N LEU A 1112 -44.63 52.23 14.21
CA LEU A 1112 -44.40 51.19 13.20
C LEU A 1112 -45.71 50.60 12.66
#